data_AF-A0A0Q8JP42-F1
#
_entry.id   AF-A0A0Q8JP42-F1
#
_cell.length_a   1.000
_cell.length_b   1.000
_cell.length_c   1.000
_cell.angle_alpha   90.00
_cell.angle_beta   90.00
_cell.angle_gamma   90.00
#
_symmetry.space_group_name_H-M   'P 1'
#
loop_
_entity.id
_entity.type
_entity.pdbx_description
1 polymer ?
#
loop_
_entity_poly.entity_id
_entity_poly.type
_entity_poly.pdbx_seq_one_letter_code
_entity_poly.pdbx_strand_id
1 'polypeptide(L)'
;MRRIAAALIAAAAVLPASAQVDCGEPLTGQDAKFGIDYARNVTLPLVEHNAGGLGPVLWAYIAGQARGESLGNMRDEQMDFTPKPNLNLWNVQTDATPSCRSDTEVVCPDAMKSLPPIPRKPIAYNGCFTNSAGEPMKWTVVCFPKYPSVQKAADGYLLPFKNYTKTLQQLGKGNPTPEEFFSALKGTRWADSADKPNYRTDTLDAIRQVLRGLATVRNADKAALDDASKQIDAWCAQPGQGNAAERAALSAKQGSLMKSLSTLGSVCTAPTGAAPPTANSAIDTCRMQPDPPPAEPPGPAGHGGASGQGPTDRDRSGGSDHRPSGYATGTGEPHYRLPGGQTLTTQRAGEFWLLDAPDRTRIQVRQIPWGQSRQVAAIGAIAAQVGIHRVGVYADGRVMVDGKALHWAGKFHQQALGAEAVVGVWGASERPSQVAVIWRNGRTLRVHLRSSWLDMETTWTRGTAVANDKGLIGQASSTVAGALIGRDGRPGSLANPDQADAFVASWRIQAKESLFDYQQGESPATFDLRGFPEKPAKPTPEALETAHAACAAAGVPADRLNACAFDLAVSGSTEFLVSHLPALRASPTPSEPKSAPLGAYPALFTPDIANPVQTLPNGQRFDVRIGAREQRTYRIDASRGDPPVFLNVISNNLSCVAEEVDGSKPAYQLFDARGRAISNAKPTCADLFTGDVKEGDYYLVIKGANGGDAAEVSLEAWAN
;
A
#
# COMPACT_ATOMS: atom_id res chain seq x y z
N MET A 1 -60.22 22.31 -0.78
CA MET A 1 -60.03 22.98 0.52
C MET A 1 -59.63 21.95 1.56
N ARG A 2 -58.51 22.19 2.27
CA ARG A 2 -58.08 21.67 3.60
C ARG A 2 -58.12 20.14 3.84
N ARG A 3 -56.95 19.46 3.86
CA ARG A 3 -56.05 19.14 5.01
C ARG A 3 -56.44 17.85 5.77
N ILE A 4 -55.50 16.90 5.81
CA ILE A 4 -55.00 16.01 6.91
C ILE A 4 -54.09 14.99 6.18
N ALA A 5 -52.75 15.11 6.13
CA ALA A 5 -51.69 15.03 7.14
C ALA A 5 -51.31 13.60 7.60
N ALA A 6 -50.12 13.18 7.16
CA ALA A 6 -49.06 12.38 7.83
C ALA A 6 -49.21 10.87 8.10
N ALA A 7 -48.34 10.08 7.46
CA ALA A 7 -47.29 9.29 8.15
C ALA A 7 -46.32 8.65 7.12
N LEU A 8 -45.22 9.34 6.82
CA LEU A 8 -44.02 8.77 6.19
C LEU A 8 -43.10 8.32 7.32
N ILE A 9 -42.93 7.01 7.49
CA ILE A 9 -41.93 6.45 8.40
C ILE A 9 -40.59 6.45 7.67
N ALA A 10 -39.73 7.39 8.04
CA ALA A 10 -38.32 7.35 7.70
C ALA A 10 -37.65 6.21 8.49
N ALA A 11 -37.26 5.13 7.81
CA ALA A 11 -36.29 4.20 8.35
C ALA A 11 -34.90 4.83 8.18
N ALA A 12 -34.54 5.71 9.11
CA ALA A 12 -33.14 6.01 9.34
C ALA A 12 -32.48 4.70 9.81
N ALA A 13 -31.48 4.21 9.08
CA ALA A 13 -30.51 3.30 9.67
C ALA A 13 -29.81 4.09 10.78
N VAL A 14 -30.31 3.94 12.00
CA VAL A 14 -29.69 4.48 13.21
C VAL A 14 -28.35 3.76 13.34
N LEU A 15 -27.27 4.42 12.91
CA LEU A 15 -25.94 4.15 13.47
C LEU A 15 -26.16 4.07 15.00
N PRO A 16 -25.69 3.02 15.71
CA PRO A 16 -25.80 3.03 17.15
C PRO A 16 -25.12 4.33 17.59
N ALA A 17 -25.89 5.23 18.22
CA ALA A 17 -25.36 6.50 18.69
C ALA A 17 -24.10 6.15 19.47
N SER A 18 -22.93 6.55 18.94
CA SER A 18 -21.69 6.41 19.68
C SER A 18 -21.92 7.17 20.98
N ALA A 19 -21.80 6.48 22.11
CA ALA A 19 -21.66 7.10 23.41
C ALA A 19 -20.79 8.35 23.24
N GLN A 20 -21.29 9.53 23.61
CA GLN A 20 -20.50 10.75 23.68
C GLN A 20 -20.47 11.21 25.13
N VAL A 21 -19.38 11.85 25.53
CA VAL A 21 -19.22 12.40 26.88
C VAL A 21 -18.86 13.86 26.81
N ASP A 22 -19.21 14.58 27.87
CA ASP A 22 -18.67 15.92 28.07
C ASP A 22 -17.17 15.80 28.33
N CYS A 23 -16.37 16.32 27.41
CA CYS A 23 -14.92 16.33 27.53
C CYS A 23 -14.41 17.48 28.42
N GLY A 24 -15.30 18.35 28.89
CA GLY A 24 -15.00 19.50 29.72
C GLY A 24 -14.28 20.62 28.97
N GLU A 25 -13.89 21.64 29.73
CA GLU A 25 -13.18 22.79 29.19
C GLU A 25 -11.75 22.44 28.76
N PRO A 26 -11.26 22.97 27.62
CA PRO A 26 -9.88 22.79 27.17
C PRO A 26 -8.86 23.11 28.26
N LEU A 27 -7.78 22.33 28.28
CA LEU A 27 -6.59 22.65 29.06
C LEU A 27 -5.94 23.95 28.54
N THR A 28 -5.37 24.72 29.47
CA THR A 28 -4.65 25.98 29.21
C THR A 28 -3.21 25.89 29.73
N GLY A 29 -2.35 26.85 29.39
CA GLY A 29 -0.98 26.91 29.93
C GLY A 29 -0.10 25.71 29.54
N GLN A 30 0.74 25.26 30.47
CA GLN A 30 1.68 24.15 30.23
C GLN A 30 0.97 22.81 30.06
N ASP A 31 -0.17 22.62 30.72
CA ASP A 31 -0.98 21.40 30.62
C ASP A 31 -1.61 21.22 29.25
N ALA A 32 -1.87 22.32 28.52
CA ALA A 32 -2.43 22.27 27.17
C ALA A 32 -1.52 21.52 26.20
N LYS A 33 -0.21 21.78 26.26
CA LYS A 33 0.77 21.10 25.40
C LYS A 33 0.81 19.61 25.69
N PHE A 34 0.94 19.26 26.98
CA PHE A 34 0.95 17.85 27.40
C PHE A 34 -0.34 17.13 27.02
N GLY A 35 -1.49 17.76 27.25
CA GLY A 35 -2.80 17.20 26.90
C GLY A 35 -2.98 16.99 25.40
N ILE A 36 -2.52 17.92 24.56
CA ILE A 36 -2.51 17.78 23.09
C ILE A 36 -1.61 16.63 22.67
N ASP A 37 -0.39 16.57 23.18
CA ASP A 37 0.59 15.55 22.82
C ASP A 37 0.09 14.16 23.24
N TYR A 38 -0.48 14.02 24.45
CA TYR A 38 -1.07 12.76 24.90
C TYR A 38 -2.30 12.38 24.06
N ALA A 39 -3.20 13.33 23.79
CA ALA A 39 -4.39 13.09 23.01
C ALA A 39 -4.06 12.66 21.57
N ARG A 40 -3.11 13.32 20.89
CA ARG A 40 -2.73 13.00 19.51
C ARG A 40 -1.95 11.70 19.36
N ASN A 41 -1.08 11.39 20.31
CA ASN A 41 -0.18 10.24 20.20
C ASN A 41 -0.74 8.97 20.85
N VAL A 42 -1.65 9.09 21.81
CA VAL A 42 -2.17 7.95 22.57
C VAL A 42 -3.68 7.80 22.36
N THR A 43 -4.46 8.80 22.77
CA THR A 43 -5.91 8.64 22.86
C THR A 43 -6.61 8.60 21.50
N LEU A 44 -6.24 9.50 20.57
CA LEU A 44 -6.84 9.56 19.24
C LEU A 44 -6.59 8.29 18.43
N PRO A 45 -5.36 7.78 18.31
CA PRO A 45 -5.12 6.50 17.65
C PRO A 45 -5.94 5.35 18.24
N LEU A 46 -6.04 5.25 19.58
CA LEU A 46 -6.85 4.22 20.23
C LEU A 46 -8.32 4.30 19.83
N VAL A 47 -8.86 5.52 19.79
CA VAL A 47 -10.23 5.79 19.37
C VAL A 47 -10.43 5.46 17.88
N GLU A 48 -9.55 5.93 16.99
CA GLU A 48 -9.64 5.69 15.55
C GLU A 48 -9.59 4.20 15.20
N HIS A 49 -8.67 3.46 15.84
CA HIS A 49 -8.47 2.04 15.54
C HIS A 49 -9.57 1.13 16.09
N ASN A 50 -10.36 1.58 17.07
CA ASN A 50 -11.32 0.74 17.77
C ASN A 50 -12.77 1.28 17.78
N ALA A 51 -13.10 2.14 16.83
CA ALA A 51 -14.44 2.76 16.72
C ALA A 51 -15.61 1.74 16.61
N GLY A 52 -15.35 0.48 16.25
CA GLY A 52 -16.34 -0.63 16.22
C GLY A 52 -16.30 -1.61 17.41
N GLY A 53 -15.42 -1.38 18.39
CA GLY A 53 -15.26 -2.18 19.61
C GLY A 53 -16.06 -1.62 20.79
N LEU A 54 -15.49 -1.60 22.00
CA LEU A 54 -16.04 -1.07 23.27
C LEU A 54 -16.60 0.38 23.26
N GLY A 55 -16.67 1.03 22.10
CA GLY A 55 -17.08 2.41 21.91
C GLY A 55 -15.91 3.38 22.07
N PRO A 56 -15.83 4.45 21.24
CA PRO A 56 -14.82 5.51 21.36
C PRO A 56 -14.65 6.05 22.79
N VAL A 57 -15.77 6.28 23.50
CA VAL A 57 -15.77 6.78 24.89
C VAL A 57 -15.07 5.85 25.86
N LEU A 58 -15.27 4.54 25.74
CA LEU A 58 -14.67 3.60 26.68
C LEU A 58 -13.15 3.53 26.51
N TRP A 59 -12.65 3.70 25.28
CA TRP A 59 -11.21 3.78 25.04
C TRP A 59 -10.58 5.05 25.59
N ALA A 60 -11.29 6.18 25.55
CA ALA A 60 -10.83 7.39 26.22
C ALA A 60 -10.70 7.18 27.74
N TYR A 61 -11.62 6.43 28.34
CA TYR A 61 -11.59 6.10 29.76
C TYR A 61 -10.50 5.10 30.13
N ILE A 62 -10.29 4.07 29.30
CA ILE A 62 -9.18 3.12 29.46
C ILE A 62 -7.83 3.85 29.35
N ALA A 63 -7.68 4.76 28.38
CA ALA A 63 -6.45 5.57 28.23
C ALA A 63 -6.22 6.49 29.43
N GLY A 64 -7.28 7.07 29.99
CA GLY A 64 -7.22 7.86 31.22
C GLY A 64 -6.87 7.03 32.45
N GLN A 65 -7.36 5.81 32.52
CA GLN A 65 -7.08 4.90 33.64
C GLN A 65 -5.65 4.36 33.60
N ALA A 66 -5.17 3.94 32.42
CA ALA A 66 -3.77 3.56 32.22
C ALA A 66 -2.82 4.72 32.60
N ARG A 67 -3.21 5.95 32.25
CA ARG A 67 -2.50 7.16 32.71
C ARG A 67 -2.54 7.27 34.23
N GLY A 68 -3.71 7.13 34.86
CA GLY A 68 -3.85 7.14 36.31
C GLY A 68 -2.96 6.11 37.01
N GLU A 69 -2.89 4.88 36.50
CA GLU A 69 -1.99 3.83 37.01
C GLU A 69 -0.51 4.22 36.88
N SER A 70 -0.12 4.76 35.72
CA SER A 70 1.24 5.26 35.51
C SER A 70 1.58 6.46 36.41
N LEU A 71 0.56 7.19 36.87
CA LEU A 71 0.67 8.38 37.70
C LEU A 71 0.39 8.14 39.20
N GLY A 72 0.00 6.92 39.60
CA GLY A 72 -0.55 6.65 40.93
C GLY A 72 0.43 6.92 42.08
N ASN A 73 -0.02 7.68 43.08
CA ASN A 73 0.75 8.20 44.23
C ASN A 73 1.76 9.33 43.90
N MET A 74 1.57 10.06 42.81
CA MET A 74 2.49 11.15 42.39
C MET A 74 1.84 12.51 42.45
N ARG A 75 1.26 12.82 43.61
CA ARG A 75 0.93 14.18 43.98
C ARG A 75 1.96 14.71 44.96
N ASP A 76 2.39 15.94 44.76
CA ASP A 76 3.12 16.66 45.81
C ASP A 76 2.17 17.02 46.98
N GLU A 77 2.72 17.68 47.99
CA GLU A 77 1.97 18.11 49.18
C GLU A 77 0.83 19.08 48.85
N GLN A 78 0.83 19.68 47.65
CA GLN A 78 -0.17 20.60 47.12
C GLN A 78 -1.24 19.90 46.29
N MET A 79 -1.18 18.56 46.19
CA MET A 79 -2.04 17.75 45.34
C MET A 79 -1.79 17.92 43.83
N ASP A 80 -0.66 18.51 43.43
CA ASP A 80 -0.31 18.68 42.03
C ASP A 80 0.49 17.48 41.52
N PHE A 81 0.25 17.08 40.26
CA PHE A 81 0.95 15.95 39.67
C PHE A 81 2.44 16.27 39.51
N THR A 82 3.30 15.51 40.18
CA THR A 82 4.76 15.67 40.09
C THR A 82 5.33 14.77 38.99
N PRO A 83 5.87 15.33 37.88
CA PRO A 83 6.49 14.52 36.84
C PRO A 83 7.83 13.95 37.32
N LYS A 84 8.00 12.62 37.32
CA LYS A 84 9.31 11.98 37.53
C LYS A 84 9.94 11.54 36.19
N PRO A 85 11.27 11.59 36.05
CA PRO A 85 11.99 11.29 34.81
C PRO A 85 11.88 9.83 34.31
N ASN A 86 11.34 8.91 35.11
CA ASN A 86 11.60 7.49 34.90
C ASN A 86 10.48 6.64 34.27
N LEU A 87 9.30 7.12 33.88
CA LEU A 87 8.24 6.20 33.39
C LEU A 87 7.30 6.74 32.29
N ASN A 88 7.37 6.01 31.15
CA ASN A 88 6.34 5.48 30.25
C ASN A 88 5.31 6.40 29.60
N LEU A 89 5.69 6.94 28.42
CA LEU A 89 4.73 7.19 27.34
C LEU A 89 4.34 5.86 26.67
N TRP A 90 3.03 5.62 26.54
CA TRP A 90 2.44 4.44 25.93
C TRP A 90 2.43 4.63 24.41
N ASN A 91 3.20 3.83 23.67
CA ASN A 91 3.09 3.79 22.21
C ASN A 91 2.07 2.73 21.79
N VAL A 92 1.08 3.10 20.98
CA VAL A 92 0.03 2.22 20.47
C VAL A 92 0.49 1.69 19.12
N GLN A 93 0.98 0.44 19.08
CA GLN A 93 1.24 -0.25 17.81
C GLN A 93 -0.03 -0.95 17.30
N THR A 94 -0.24 -0.88 15.99
CA THR A 94 -1.50 -1.24 15.31
C THR A 94 -1.56 -2.68 14.83
N ASP A 95 -0.45 -3.43 14.89
CA ASP A 95 -0.39 -4.82 14.45
C ASP A 95 0.24 -5.72 15.52
N ALA A 96 -0.49 -6.78 15.89
CA ALA A 96 0.04 -7.82 16.76
C ALA A 96 1.11 -8.62 16.00
N THR A 97 2.38 -8.32 16.22
CA THR A 97 3.50 -9.16 15.78
C THR A 97 3.81 -10.22 16.84
N PRO A 98 4.40 -11.38 16.47
CA PRO A 98 4.86 -12.40 17.41
C PRO A 98 5.88 -11.91 18.45
N SER A 99 6.49 -10.74 18.22
CA SER A 99 7.44 -10.07 19.13
C SER A 99 6.80 -9.24 20.25
N CYS A 100 5.47 -9.13 20.34
CA CYS A 100 4.80 -8.48 21.49
C CYS A 100 4.87 -9.36 22.75
N ARG A 101 6.06 -9.45 23.36
CA ARG A 101 6.20 -9.77 24.80
C ARG A 101 6.29 -8.46 25.57
N SER A 102 5.63 -8.43 26.72
CA SER A 102 5.45 -7.29 27.66
C SER A 102 6.74 -6.77 28.31
N ASP A 103 7.90 -6.97 27.68
CA ASP A 103 9.19 -6.74 28.29
C ASP A 103 10.04 -5.97 27.27
N THR A 104 9.82 -4.65 27.20
CA THR A 104 10.70 -3.76 26.45
C THR A 104 11.23 -2.69 27.39
N GLU A 105 12.50 -2.83 27.77
CA GLU A 105 13.30 -1.78 28.38
C GLU A 105 13.85 -0.89 27.26
N VAL A 106 13.56 0.42 27.29
CA VAL A 106 14.16 1.39 26.35
C VAL A 106 15.33 2.08 27.04
N VAL A 107 16.55 1.73 26.64
CA VAL A 107 17.75 2.52 26.94
C VAL A 107 17.97 3.50 25.79
N CYS A 108 18.04 4.79 26.11
CA CYS A 108 18.47 5.82 25.17
C CYS A 108 19.89 5.47 24.66
N PRO A 109 20.11 5.26 23.36
CA PRO A 109 21.43 4.88 22.84
C PRO A 109 22.47 5.92 23.26
N ASP A 110 23.65 5.49 23.70
CA ASP A 110 24.70 6.40 24.21
C ASP A 110 25.09 7.48 23.19
N ALA A 111 24.94 7.20 21.89
CA ALA A 111 25.15 8.14 20.79
C ALA A 111 24.20 9.36 20.83
N MET A 112 23.07 9.28 21.53
CA MET A 112 22.13 10.41 21.70
C MET A 112 22.31 11.17 23.01
N LYS A 113 23.06 10.63 23.98
CA LYS A 113 23.37 11.32 25.26
C LYS A 113 24.43 12.41 25.09
N SER A 114 25.22 12.37 24.02
CA SER A 114 26.33 13.30 23.76
C SER A 114 25.98 14.48 22.84
N LEU A 115 24.73 14.60 22.37
CA LEU A 115 24.34 15.73 21.52
C LEU A 115 24.05 16.97 22.39
N PRO A 116 24.67 18.13 22.09
CA PRO A 116 24.40 19.35 22.84
C PRO A 116 22.95 19.80 22.62
N PRO A 117 22.31 20.42 23.64
CA PRO A 117 20.94 20.90 23.52
C PRO A 117 20.83 21.91 22.37
N ILE A 118 19.99 21.59 21.38
CA ILE A 118 19.80 22.41 20.19
C ILE A 118 19.06 23.70 20.59
N PRO A 119 19.58 24.89 20.27
CA PRO A 119 18.88 26.13 20.56
C PRO A 119 17.71 26.34 19.58
N ARG A 120 16.52 26.46 20.17
CA ARG A 120 15.22 26.92 19.65
C ARG A 120 15.19 27.37 18.16
N LYS A 121 14.81 26.45 17.26
CA LYS A 121 14.00 26.75 16.04
C LYS A 121 13.00 25.61 15.77
N PRO A 122 11.85 25.88 15.14
CA PRO A 122 10.69 25.00 15.20
C PRO A 122 10.74 23.89 14.14
N ILE A 123 10.68 22.65 14.67
CA ILE A 123 10.12 21.40 14.11
C ILE A 123 10.85 20.76 12.92
N ALA A 124 11.71 19.80 13.28
CA ALA A 124 11.71 18.44 12.73
C ALA A 124 12.11 17.51 13.89
N TYR A 125 11.16 16.77 14.48
CA TYR A 125 11.42 16.02 15.72
C TYR A 125 12.15 14.69 15.43
N ASN A 126 13.47 14.72 15.57
CA ASN A 126 14.30 13.58 15.94
C ASN A 126 14.84 13.85 17.35
N GLY A 127 14.21 13.29 18.40
CA GLY A 127 14.66 13.44 19.78
C GLY A 127 13.75 12.79 20.82
N CYS A 128 14.31 12.42 21.98
CA CYS A 128 13.57 11.90 23.14
C CYS A 128 12.63 12.97 23.71
N PHE A 129 11.41 12.59 24.14
CA PHE A 129 10.54 13.50 24.88
C PHE A 129 11.16 13.86 26.22
N THR A 130 11.07 15.12 26.60
CA THR A 130 11.50 15.59 27.92
C THR A 130 10.31 16.00 28.78
N ASN A 131 10.37 15.77 30.09
CA ASN A 131 9.39 16.33 31.03
C ASN A 131 9.47 17.87 31.10
N SER A 132 8.62 18.50 31.91
CA SER A 132 8.62 19.95 32.13
C SER A 132 9.93 20.50 32.70
N ALA A 133 10.80 19.64 33.24
CA ALA A 133 12.14 19.96 33.72
C ALA A 133 13.26 19.70 32.69
N GLY A 134 12.93 19.22 31.48
CA GLY A 134 13.91 18.96 30.41
C GLY A 134 14.58 17.57 30.46
N GLU A 135 14.08 16.65 31.29
CA GLU A 135 14.65 15.31 31.47
C GLU A 135 14.03 14.28 30.51
N PRO A 136 14.83 13.42 29.84
CA PRO A 136 14.33 12.47 28.86
C PRO A 136 13.45 11.38 29.50
N MET A 137 12.23 11.22 29.00
CA MET A 137 11.25 10.23 29.46
C MET A 137 11.54 8.85 28.84
N LYS A 138 11.38 7.79 29.65
CA LYS A 138 11.42 6.39 29.17
C LYS A 138 10.15 6.03 28.39
N TRP A 139 10.30 5.21 27.35
CA TRP A 139 9.21 4.69 26.55
C TRP A 139 8.85 3.26 26.99
N THR A 140 7.56 2.94 27.03
CA THR A 140 7.10 1.54 27.08
C THR A 140 6.13 1.31 25.93
N VAL A 141 6.44 0.33 25.10
CA VAL A 141 5.54 -0.09 24.02
C VAL A 141 4.46 -0.96 24.63
N VAL A 142 3.20 -0.56 24.45
CA VAL A 142 2.06 -1.37 24.87
C VAL A 142 1.23 -1.71 23.66
N CYS A 143 1.31 -2.97 23.26
CA CYS A 143 0.54 -3.49 22.15
C CYS A 143 -0.94 -3.60 22.56
N PHE A 144 -1.82 -2.85 21.89
CA PHE A 144 -3.26 -3.08 21.98
C PHE A 144 -3.67 -3.98 20.82
N PRO A 145 -4.12 -5.23 21.05
CA PRO A 145 -4.56 -6.09 19.97
C PRO A 145 -5.73 -5.43 19.23
N LYS A 146 -5.75 -5.52 17.90
CA LYS A 146 -6.93 -5.12 17.12
C LYS A 146 -8.05 -6.11 17.40
N TYR A 147 -9.15 -5.63 17.93
CA TYR A 147 -10.29 -6.49 18.21
C TYR A 147 -11.42 -6.27 17.21
N PRO A 148 -11.89 -7.34 16.55
CA PRO A 148 -12.93 -7.22 15.51
C PRO A 148 -14.32 -6.94 16.09
N SER A 149 -14.48 -6.96 17.42
CA SER A 149 -15.73 -6.61 18.08
C SER A 149 -15.48 -6.22 19.54
N VAL A 150 -16.46 -5.53 20.14
CA VAL A 150 -16.53 -5.25 21.59
C VAL A 150 -16.29 -6.52 22.40
N GLN A 151 -16.91 -7.62 21.97
CA GLN A 151 -16.84 -8.89 22.64
C GLN A 151 -15.43 -9.46 22.59
N LYS A 152 -14.74 -9.43 21.44
CA LYS A 152 -13.34 -9.88 21.37
C LYS A 152 -12.38 -8.97 22.12
N ALA A 153 -12.62 -7.66 22.15
CA ALA A 153 -11.83 -6.69 22.92
C ALA A 153 -11.93 -6.94 24.40
N ALA A 154 -13.16 -7.08 24.86
CA ALA A 154 -13.44 -7.38 26.23
C ALA A 154 -12.94 -8.79 26.61
N ASP A 155 -13.17 -9.77 25.74
CA ASP A 155 -12.68 -11.13 25.96
C ASP A 155 -11.15 -11.13 26.02
N GLY A 156 -10.41 -10.46 25.12
CA GLY A 156 -8.94 -10.46 25.14
C GLY A 156 -8.30 -9.68 26.28
N TYR A 157 -8.79 -8.48 26.59
CA TYR A 157 -8.25 -7.66 27.69
C TYR A 157 -8.71 -8.12 29.08
N LEU A 158 -9.90 -8.73 29.15
CA LEU A 158 -10.65 -8.96 30.39
C LEU A 158 -10.99 -10.45 30.55
N LEU A 159 -10.33 -11.31 29.77
CA LEU A 159 -10.49 -12.77 29.67
C LEU A 159 -10.60 -13.49 31.02
N PRO A 160 -9.93 -13.06 32.11
CA PRO A 160 -10.12 -13.70 33.40
C PRO A 160 -11.48 -13.43 34.08
N PHE A 161 -12.31 -12.48 33.61
CA PHE A 161 -13.46 -11.94 34.36
C PHE A 161 -14.74 -11.77 33.51
N LYS A 162 -15.37 -12.88 33.10
CA LYS A 162 -16.57 -12.91 32.20
C LYS A 162 -17.76 -12.01 32.59
N ASN A 163 -17.92 -11.64 33.87
CA ASN A 163 -19.03 -10.77 34.32
C ASN A 163 -18.81 -9.30 33.95
N TYR A 164 -17.56 -8.88 33.78
CA TYR A 164 -17.17 -7.49 33.55
C TYR A 164 -17.36 -7.05 32.09
N THR A 165 -17.16 -7.97 31.13
CA THR A 165 -17.44 -7.76 29.70
C THR A 165 -18.87 -7.27 29.46
N LYS A 166 -19.87 -7.77 30.19
CA LYS A 166 -21.28 -7.36 30.01
C LYS A 166 -21.56 -5.96 30.54
N THR A 167 -21.01 -5.58 31.70
CA THR A 167 -21.20 -4.25 32.29
C THR A 167 -20.55 -3.18 31.42
N LEU A 168 -19.32 -3.41 30.95
CA LEU A 168 -18.66 -2.49 30.02
C LEU A 168 -19.37 -2.39 28.67
N GLN A 169 -19.89 -3.50 28.13
CA GLN A 169 -20.71 -3.51 26.92
C GLN A 169 -21.99 -2.68 27.07
N GLN A 170 -22.56 -2.62 28.27
CA GLN A 170 -23.72 -1.78 28.56
C GLN A 170 -23.32 -0.31 28.68
N LEU A 171 -22.19 0.01 29.31
CA LEU A 171 -21.66 1.38 29.35
C LEU A 171 -21.32 1.90 27.95
N GLY A 172 -20.73 1.08 27.08
CA GLY A 172 -20.44 1.46 25.69
C GLY A 172 -21.68 1.74 24.82
N LYS A 173 -22.88 1.40 25.32
CA LYS A 173 -24.18 1.71 24.69
C LYS A 173 -24.87 2.96 25.26
N GLY A 174 -24.36 3.55 26.34
CA GLY A 174 -24.88 4.76 26.98
C GLY A 174 -23.86 5.89 26.99
N ASN A 175 -24.10 6.98 27.73
CA ASN A 175 -23.12 8.06 27.93
C ASN A 175 -22.54 7.95 29.35
N PRO A 176 -21.62 7.01 29.61
CA PRO A 176 -21.12 6.77 30.95
C PRO A 176 -20.32 7.96 31.44
N THR A 177 -20.41 8.27 32.73
CA THR A 177 -19.51 9.19 33.43
C THR A 177 -18.19 8.48 33.78
N PRO A 178 -17.09 9.22 34.04
CA PRO A 178 -15.86 8.64 34.57
C PRO A 178 -16.09 7.81 35.84
N GLU A 179 -17.03 8.23 36.69
CA GLU A 179 -17.40 7.58 37.92
C GLU A 179 -18.15 6.26 37.68
N GLU A 180 -19.07 6.21 36.73
CA GLU A 180 -19.77 4.98 36.33
C GLU A 180 -18.80 3.96 35.71
N PHE A 181 -17.88 4.44 34.86
CA PHE A 181 -16.80 3.60 34.34
C PHE A 181 -15.94 3.03 35.46
N PHE A 182 -15.44 3.89 36.35
CA PHE A 182 -14.59 3.47 37.46
C PHE A 182 -15.32 2.52 38.42
N SER A 183 -16.60 2.77 38.69
CA SER A 183 -17.47 1.88 39.48
C SER A 183 -17.62 0.51 38.83
N ALA A 184 -17.75 0.46 37.50
CA ALA A 184 -17.80 -0.80 36.76
C ALA A 184 -16.48 -1.59 36.82
N LEU A 185 -15.34 -0.94 37.10
CA LEU A 185 -14.04 -1.60 37.32
C LEU A 185 -13.95 -2.34 38.67
N LYS A 186 -14.85 -2.09 39.61
CA LYS A 186 -14.76 -2.62 40.99
C LYS A 186 -14.73 -4.15 41.01
N GLY A 187 -13.78 -4.73 41.73
CA GLY A 187 -13.57 -6.19 41.82
C GLY A 187 -12.76 -6.81 40.68
N THR A 188 -12.12 -5.97 39.86
CA THR A 188 -11.06 -6.41 38.93
C THR A 188 -9.68 -6.26 39.59
N ARG A 189 -8.66 -6.97 39.08
CA ARG A 189 -7.26 -6.81 39.53
C ARG A 189 -6.76 -5.35 39.45
N TRP A 190 -7.36 -4.54 38.57
CA TRP A 190 -7.08 -3.10 38.44
C TRP A 190 -7.73 -2.25 39.55
N ALA A 191 -8.79 -2.76 40.17
CA ALA A 191 -9.52 -2.13 41.27
C ALA A 191 -9.15 -2.68 42.66
N ASP A 192 -8.41 -3.78 42.77
CA ASP A 192 -7.87 -4.22 44.07
C ASP A 192 -6.87 -3.19 44.65
N SER A 193 -6.30 -2.32 43.79
CA SER A 193 -5.56 -1.12 44.20
C SER A 193 -6.45 0.09 44.51
N ALA A 194 -7.73 0.06 44.14
CA ALA A 194 -8.69 1.15 44.27
C ALA A 194 -9.30 1.31 45.67
N ASP A 195 -9.04 0.37 46.58
CA ASP A 195 -9.35 0.55 48.00
C ASP A 195 -8.39 1.55 48.68
N LYS A 196 -7.33 2.00 47.97
CA LYS A 196 -6.49 3.13 48.42
C LYS A 196 -7.17 4.46 48.07
N PRO A 197 -7.45 5.35 49.05
CA PRO A 197 -8.21 6.59 48.82
C PRO A 197 -7.66 7.49 47.70
N ASN A 198 -6.33 7.56 47.54
CA ASN A 198 -5.70 8.43 46.55
C ASN A 198 -5.79 7.87 45.12
N TYR A 199 -5.83 6.55 44.95
CA TYR A 199 -5.81 5.92 43.62
C TYR A 199 -7.08 6.23 42.81
N ARG A 200 -8.24 6.19 43.47
CA ARG A 200 -9.53 6.53 42.82
C ARG A 200 -9.54 7.97 42.34
N THR A 201 -9.11 8.90 43.20
CA THR A 201 -9.05 10.33 42.88
C THR A 201 -8.07 10.60 41.74
N ASP A 202 -6.87 10.03 41.79
CA ASP A 202 -5.83 10.16 40.75
C ASP A 202 -6.30 9.61 39.40
N THR A 203 -6.97 8.47 39.40
CA THR A 203 -7.48 7.84 38.19
C THR A 203 -8.58 8.67 37.55
N LEU A 204 -9.55 9.14 38.35
CA LEU A 204 -10.64 9.98 37.83
C LEU A 204 -10.10 11.31 37.30
N ASP A 205 -9.11 11.92 37.96
CA ASP A 205 -8.48 13.14 37.48
C ASP A 205 -7.67 12.92 36.20
N ALA A 206 -6.97 11.79 36.08
CA ALA A 206 -6.28 11.42 34.85
C ALA A 206 -7.26 11.22 33.68
N ILE A 207 -8.40 10.55 33.92
CA ILE A 207 -9.47 10.42 32.92
C ILE A 207 -9.98 11.80 32.50
N ARG A 208 -10.31 12.66 33.46
CA ARG A 208 -10.78 14.04 33.16
C ARG A 208 -9.74 14.83 32.39
N GLN A 209 -8.45 14.74 32.73
CA GLN A 209 -7.40 15.42 31.98
C GLN A 209 -7.24 14.88 30.55
N VAL A 210 -7.40 13.57 30.32
CA VAL A 210 -7.37 12.99 28.96
C VAL A 210 -8.54 13.52 28.13
N LEU A 211 -9.75 13.55 28.69
CA LEU A 211 -10.92 14.11 28.04
C LEU A 211 -10.73 15.60 27.72
N ARG A 212 -10.23 16.39 28.68
CA ARG A 212 -9.93 17.82 28.45
C ARG A 212 -8.84 18.01 27.40
N GLY A 213 -7.88 17.09 27.31
CA GLY A 213 -6.90 17.04 26.22
C GLY A 213 -7.53 16.85 24.85
N LEU A 214 -8.50 15.94 24.72
CA LEU A 214 -9.30 15.78 23.49
C LEU A 214 -10.09 17.06 23.17
N ALA A 215 -10.68 17.73 24.16
CA ALA A 215 -11.33 19.02 23.98
C ALA A 215 -10.35 20.10 23.49
N THR A 216 -9.12 20.12 24.02
CA THR A 216 -8.05 21.03 23.55
C THR A 216 -7.66 20.74 22.11
N VAL A 217 -7.46 19.48 21.72
CA VAL A 217 -7.16 19.12 20.32
C VAL A 217 -8.30 19.52 19.40
N ARG A 218 -9.55 19.30 19.79
CA ARG A 218 -10.72 19.70 19.00
C ARG A 218 -10.72 21.20 18.71
N ASN A 219 -10.44 22.02 19.71
CA ASN A 219 -10.39 23.47 19.54
C ASN A 219 -9.20 23.91 18.68
N ALA A 220 -8.04 23.29 18.86
CA ALA A 220 -6.86 23.55 18.04
C ALA A 220 -7.09 23.17 16.56
N ASP A 221 -7.70 22.01 16.31
CA ASP A 221 -7.97 21.51 14.96
C ASP A 221 -9.08 22.32 14.28
N LYS A 222 -10.09 22.80 15.04
CA LYS A 222 -11.09 23.72 14.51
C LYS A 222 -10.45 25.05 14.07
N ALA A 223 -9.60 25.64 14.92
CA ALA A 223 -8.88 26.87 14.56
C ALA A 223 -7.94 26.65 13.36
N ALA A 224 -7.29 25.49 13.28
CA ALA A 224 -6.44 25.12 12.14
C ALA A 224 -7.26 24.87 10.86
N LEU A 225 -8.50 24.38 10.96
CA LEU A 225 -9.41 24.23 9.82
C LEU A 225 -9.89 25.59 9.31
N ASP A 226 -10.19 26.53 10.22
CA ASP A 226 -10.53 27.91 9.86
C ASP A 226 -9.33 28.60 9.17
N ASP A 227 -8.10 28.39 9.66
CA ASP A 227 -6.86 28.85 9.01
C ASP A 227 -6.66 28.20 7.63
N ALA A 228 -6.83 26.88 7.51
CA ALA A 228 -6.75 26.19 6.23
C ALA A 228 -7.80 26.72 5.24
N SER A 229 -9.01 27.01 5.70
CA SER A 229 -10.07 27.60 4.87
C SER A 229 -9.69 28.99 4.36
N LYS A 230 -9.09 29.84 5.22
CA LYS A 230 -8.55 31.15 4.80
C LYS A 230 -7.40 31.01 3.80
N GLN A 231 -6.54 30.01 3.96
CA GLN A 231 -5.45 29.72 3.02
C GLN A 231 -6.01 29.28 1.65
N ILE A 232 -7.06 28.47 1.64
CA ILE A 232 -7.78 28.10 0.42
C ILE A 232 -8.39 29.33 -0.23
N ASP A 233 -9.07 30.20 0.53
CA ASP A 233 -9.67 31.43 -0.02
C ASP A 233 -8.60 32.36 -0.62
N ALA A 234 -7.49 32.56 0.10
CA ALA A 234 -6.36 33.37 -0.38
C ALA A 234 -5.71 32.76 -1.63
N TRP A 235 -5.58 31.44 -1.66
CA TRP A 235 -5.08 30.72 -2.84
C TRP A 235 -6.02 30.88 -4.02
N CYS A 236 -7.34 30.76 -3.82
CA CYS A 236 -8.36 30.94 -4.84
C CYS A 236 -8.46 32.38 -5.37
N ALA A 237 -8.13 33.38 -4.56
CA ALA A 237 -8.18 34.79 -4.93
C ALA A 237 -7.02 35.22 -5.85
N GLN A 238 -5.97 34.40 -5.98
CA GLN A 238 -4.87 34.68 -6.89
C GLN A 238 -5.30 34.49 -8.36
N PRO A 239 -4.80 35.33 -9.28
CA PRO A 239 -5.10 35.18 -10.70
C PRO A 239 -4.43 33.93 -11.30
N GLY A 240 -4.96 33.49 -12.44
CA GLY A 240 -4.41 32.40 -13.24
C GLY A 240 -4.56 31.00 -12.66
N GLN A 241 -4.08 30.01 -13.43
CA GLN A 241 -4.09 28.61 -13.03
C GLN A 241 -3.18 28.40 -11.82
N GLY A 242 -3.71 27.72 -10.80
CA GLY A 242 -2.99 27.48 -9.56
C GLY A 242 -2.05 26.28 -9.66
N ASN A 243 -1.03 26.25 -8.80
CA ASN A 243 -0.10 25.12 -8.72
C ASN A 243 -0.83 23.87 -8.17
N ALA A 244 -0.81 22.77 -8.92
CA ALA A 244 -1.48 21.53 -8.54
C ALA A 244 -0.95 20.91 -7.24
N ALA A 245 0.35 21.03 -6.96
CA ALA A 245 0.95 20.54 -5.72
C ALA A 245 0.53 21.38 -4.51
N GLU A 246 0.42 22.70 -4.67
CA GLU A 246 -0.07 23.60 -3.63
C GLU A 246 -1.55 23.31 -3.30
N ARG A 247 -2.38 23.12 -4.33
CA ARG A 247 -3.76 22.67 -4.18
C ARG A 247 -3.86 21.33 -3.44
N ALA A 248 -3.06 20.35 -3.84
CA ALA A 248 -3.04 19.04 -3.19
C ALA A 248 -2.64 19.14 -1.72
N ALA A 249 -1.67 20.00 -1.38
CA ALA A 249 -1.26 20.24 0.00
C ALA A 249 -2.38 20.89 0.85
N LEU A 250 -3.07 21.89 0.31
CA LEU A 250 -4.21 22.54 0.98
C LEU A 250 -5.38 21.57 1.18
N SER A 251 -5.71 20.78 0.15
CA SER A 251 -6.75 19.74 0.22
C SER A 251 -6.40 18.65 1.25
N ALA A 252 -5.15 18.18 1.27
CA ALA A 252 -4.68 17.20 2.25
C ALA A 252 -4.71 17.75 3.69
N LYS A 253 -4.29 19.01 3.89
CA LYS A 253 -4.36 19.69 5.20
C LYS A 253 -5.80 19.75 5.70
N GLN A 254 -6.74 20.19 4.86
CA GLN A 254 -8.17 20.23 5.18
C GLN A 254 -8.73 18.83 5.50
N GLY A 255 -8.43 17.83 4.66
CA GLY A 255 -8.91 16.46 4.84
C GLY A 255 -8.43 15.83 6.15
N SER A 256 -7.16 16.03 6.52
CA SER A 256 -6.62 15.54 7.79
C SER A 256 -7.31 16.17 9.01
N LEU A 257 -7.61 17.46 8.96
CA LEU A 257 -8.30 18.17 10.05
C LEU A 257 -9.76 17.73 10.18
N MET A 258 -10.45 17.54 9.06
CA MET A 258 -11.82 17.02 9.04
C MET A 258 -11.90 15.60 9.62
N LYS A 259 -10.93 14.73 9.30
CA LYS A 259 -10.84 13.40 9.90
C LYS A 259 -10.66 13.47 11.41
N SER A 260 -9.70 14.26 11.90
CA SER A 260 -9.45 14.42 13.34
C SER A 260 -10.69 14.93 14.08
N LEU A 261 -11.37 15.96 13.55
CA LEU A 261 -12.58 16.52 14.14
C LEU A 261 -13.76 15.52 14.13
N SER A 262 -13.86 14.67 13.11
CA SER A 262 -14.83 13.58 13.07
C SER A 262 -14.57 12.54 14.16
N THR A 263 -13.31 12.10 14.31
CA THR A 263 -12.89 11.19 15.39
C THR A 263 -13.20 11.79 16.76
N LEU A 264 -12.84 13.05 17.00
CA LEU A 264 -13.12 13.75 18.26
C LEU A 264 -14.62 13.89 18.52
N GLY A 265 -15.41 14.12 17.46
CA GLY A 265 -16.86 14.15 17.52
C GLY A 265 -17.49 12.80 17.88
N SER A 266 -16.79 11.67 17.72
CA SER A 266 -17.28 10.37 18.17
C SER A 266 -17.15 10.14 19.68
N VAL A 267 -16.36 10.98 20.37
CA VAL A 267 -16.08 10.88 21.82
C VAL A 267 -16.66 12.08 22.57
N CYS A 268 -16.33 13.28 22.14
CA CYS A 268 -16.64 14.51 22.85
C CYS A 268 -17.93 15.13 22.30
N THR A 269 -18.91 15.36 23.17
CA THR A 269 -20.11 16.11 22.81
C THR A 269 -19.73 17.51 22.32
N ALA A 270 -20.33 17.94 21.21
CA ALA A 270 -20.18 19.31 20.74
C ALA A 270 -20.81 20.29 21.75
N PRO A 271 -20.20 21.47 21.99
CA PRO A 271 -20.85 22.50 22.79
C PRO A 271 -22.23 22.82 22.20
N THR A 272 -23.21 23.05 23.06
CA THR A 272 -24.58 23.38 22.63
C THR A 272 -24.57 24.58 21.68
N GLY A 273 -25.12 24.40 20.47
CA GLY A 273 -25.18 25.44 19.44
C GLY A 273 -23.94 25.55 18.54
N ALA A 274 -22.91 24.71 18.71
CA ALA A 274 -21.76 24.68 17.81
C ALA A 274 -22.16 24.09 16.45
N ALA A 275 -21.87 24.82 15.37
CA ALA A 275 -22.02 24.30 14.01
C ALA A 275 -21.00 23.18 13.74
N PRO A 276 -21.39 22.13 12.98
CA PRO A 276 -20.47 21.09 12.57
C PRO A 276 -19.32 21.68 11.74
N PRO A 277 -18.10 21.13 11.85
CA PRO A 277 -16.99 21.55 11.00
C PRO A 277 -17.33 21.29 9.53
N THR A 278 -16.99 22.24 8.67
CA THR A 278 -17.27 22.17 7.24
C THR A 278 -15.98 22.36 6.45
N ALA A 279 -15.84 21.61 5.36
CA ALA A 279 -14.75 21.77 4.41
C ALA A 279 -15.01 22.98 3.51
N ASN A 280 -13.96 23.72 3.16
CA ASN A 280 -14.04 24.76 2.14
C ASN A 280 -14.04 24.10 0.75
N SER A 281 -15.18 24.16 0.05
CA SER A 281 -15.39 23.57 -1.27
C SER A 281 -14.80 24.40 -2.42
N ALA A 282 -14.33 25.62 -2.16
CA ALA A 282 -13.72 26.47 -3.19
C ALA A 282 -12.45 25.81 -3.77
N ILE A 283 -11.71 25.04 -2.96
CA ILE A 283 -10.52 24.30 -3.38
C ILE A 283 -10.80 23.32 -4.52
N ASP A 284 -12.05 22.87 -4.66
CA ASP A 284 -12.45 21.88 -5.66
C ASP A 284 -12.74 22.49 -7.02
N THR A 285 -12.86 23.82 -7.14
CA THR A 285 -13.34 24.47 -8.37
C THR A 285 -12.49 25.68 -8.79
N CYS A 286 -11.88 26.39 -7.86
CA CYS A 286 -11.12 27.60 -8.18
C CYS A 286 -9.78 27.27 -8.86
N ARG A 287 -9.30 28.20 -9.71
CA ARG A 287 -7.98 28.17 -10.38
C ARG A 287 -7.66 26.90 -11.17
N MET A 288 -8.69 26.27 -11.73
CA MET A 288 -8.60 25.06 -12.58
C MET A 288 -8.44 25.36 -14.08
N GLN A 289 -8.65 26.60 -14.53
CA GLN A 289 -8.62 26.98 -15.95
C GLN A 289 -7.33 27.75 -16.29
N PRO A 290 -6.72 27.53 -17.47
CA PRO A 290 -5.64 28.39 -17.97
C PRO A 290 -6.17 29.79 -18.28
N ASP A 291 -5.33 30.81 -18.17
CA ASP A 291 -5.70 32.19 -18.50
C ASP A 291 -6.18 32.27 -19.97
N PRO A 292 -7.22 33.08 -20.26
CA PRO A 292 -7.62 33.32 -21.65
C PRO A 292 -6.45 33.95 -22.40
N PRO A 293 -6.19 33.55 -23.66
CA PRO A 293 -5.09 34.11 -24.44
C PRO A 293 -5.25 35.63 -24.57
N PRO A 294 -4.15 36.40 -24.46
CA PRO A 294 -4.21 37.84 -24.69
C PRO A 294 -4.69 38.11 -26.13
N ALA A 295 -5.62 39.05 -26.28
CA ALA A 295 -6.19 39.42 -27.57
C ALA A 295 -5.09 39.80 -28.57
N GLU A 296 -5.11 39.18 -29.76
CA GLU A 296 -4.16 39.47 -30.84
C GLU A 296 -4.25 40.94 -31.28
N PRO A 297 -3.12 41.65 -31.44
CA PRO A 297 -3.11 42.95 -32.09
C PRO A 297 -3.31 42.79 -33.60
N PRO A 298 -3.95 43.77 -34.28
CA PRO A 298 -4.23 43.69 -35.70
C PRO A 298 -2.95 43.69 -36.53
N GLY A 299 -2.80 42.67 -37.38
CA GLY A 299 -1.62 42.49 -38.22
C GLY A 299 -1.51 43.51 -39.37
N PRO A 300 -0.29 43.81 -39.84
CA PRO A 300 -0.07 44.39 -41.16
C PRO A 300 0.33 43.34 -42.20
N ALA A 301 -0.02 43.67 -43.43
CA ALA A 301 0.11 42.85 -44.64
C ALA A 301 1.54 42.72 -45.19
N GLY A 302 1.78 41.60 -45.88
CA GLY A 302 2.60 41.51 -47.09
C GLY A 302 4.13 41.47 -46.94
N HIS A 303 4.75 40.33 -47.29
CA HIS A 303 5.53 40.11 -48.52
C HIS A 303 6.29 38.78 -48.46
N GLY A 304 6.57 38.21 -49.63
CA GLY A 304 7.06 36.84 -49.81
C GLY A 304 8.57 36.67 -49.69
N GLY A 305 9.04 35.44 -49.89
CA GLY A 305 10.43 35.16 -50.27
C GLY A 305 11.14 34.07 -49.46
N ALA A 306 11.16 32.86 -50.03
CA ALA A 306 12.28 31.94 -50.21
C ALA A 306 13.39 31.73 -49.13
N SER A 307 13.78 30.44 -49.12
CA SER A 307 15.11 29.87 -48.84
C SER A 307 15.52 29.63 -47.40
N GLY A 308 16.10 28.44 -47.22
CA GLY A 308 16.50 27.90 -45.93
C GLY A 308 17.81 28.45 -45.42
N GLN A 309 17.99 28.26 -44.13
CA GLN A 309 19.23 27.99 -43.43
C GLN A 309 18.85 27.77 -41.97
N GLY A 310 19.27 26.65 -41.38
CA GLY A 310 19.26 26.53 -39.92
C GLY A 310 20.17 27.60 -39.30
N PRO A 311 19.88 28.01 -38.06
CA PRO A 311 20.93 27.93 -37.06
C PRO A 311 20.44 27.46 -35.68
N THR A 312 21.29 26.61 -35.10
CA THR A 312 21.71 26.49 -33.69
C THR A 312 21.15 27.48 -32.65
N ASP A 313 20.63 26.95 -31.54
CA ASP A 313 21.17 27.10 -30.16
C ASP A 313 20.24 26.39 -29.15
N ARG A 314 20.75 25.46 -28.34
CA ARG A 314 21.22 25.70 -26.96
C ARG A 314 20.20 26.46 -26.09
N ASP A 315 19.34 25.70 -25.40
CA ASP A 315 19.29 25.62 -23.94
C ASP A 315 17.93 25.08 -23.50
N ARG A 316 17.91 23.79 -23.11
CA ARG A 316 17.03 23.24 -22.07
C ARG A 316 17.49 21.82 -21.75
N SER A 317 18.63 21.75 -21.07
CA SER A 317 18.96 20.63 -20.19
C SER A 317 17.94 20.57 -19.06
N GLY A 318 17.06 19.56 -19.10
CA GLY A 318 16.07 19.30 -18.06
C GLY A 318 15.17 18.10 -18.39
N GLY A 319 15.71 17.11 -19.07
CA GLY A 319 15.01 15.85 -19.38
C GLY A 319 15.80 14.69 -18.81
N SER A 320 15.42 14.20 -17.63
CA SER A 320 15.70 12.82 -17.25
C SER A 320 14.41 12.03 -17.46
N ASP A 321 14.39 11.34 -18.60
CA ASP A 321 13.39 10.37 -19.03
C ASP A 321 13.34 9.25 -17.94
N HIS A 322 12.50 9.47 -16.92
CA HIS A 322 12.26 8.56 -15.81
C HIS A 322 11.45 7.38 -16.33
N ARG A 323 12.13 6.33 -16.82
CA ARG A 323 11.46 5.05 -17.09
C ARG A 323 11.73 4.09 -15.92
N PRO A 324 10.74 3.78 -15.06
CA PRO A 324 10.90 2.78 -14.00
C PRO A 324 11.06 1.38 -14.62
N SER A 325 11.63 0.43 -13.84
CA SER A 325 11.31 -0.99 -14.01
C SER A 325 9.78 -1.10 -14.02
N GLY A 326 9.20 -1.50 -15.14
CA GLY A 326 7.75 -1.44 -15.29
C GLY A 326 7.11 -2.75 -14.88
N TYR A 327 5.86 -2.64 -14.45
CA TYR A 327 5.00 -3.78 -14.21
C TYR A 327 3.59 -3.42 -14.66
N ALA A 328 2.83 -4.45 -15.01
CA ALA A 328 1.41 -4.36 -15.25
C ALA A 328 0.72 -5.49 -14.50
N THR A 329 -0.51 -5.24 -14.05
CA THR A 329 -1.30 -6.24 -13.33
C THR A 329 -2.66 -6.40 -13.98
N GLY A 330 -3.26 -7.58 -13.84
CA GLY A 330 -4.68 -7.83 -14.10
C GLY A 330 -5.29 -8.43 -12.85
N THR A 331 -6.27 -7.78 -12.25
CA THR A 331 -6.84 -8.18 -10.95
C THR A 331 -8.35 -8.16 -10.97
N GLY A 332 -8.96 -9.09 -10.23
CA GLY A 332 -10.40 -9.06 -9.95
C GLY A 332 -11.29 -9.16 -11.21
N GLU A 333 -12.40 -8.41 -11.24
CA GLU A 333 -13.16 -8.24 -12.48
C GLU A 333 -12.50 -7.16 -13.34
N PRO A 334 -12.19 -7.42 -14.62
CA PRO A 334 -10.83 -7.16 -15.07
C PRO A 334 -10.38 -5.70 -14.95
N HIS A 335 -9.54 -5.45 -13.94
CA HIS A 335 -8.83 -4.21 -13.74
C HIS A 335 -7.36 -4.39 -14.13
N TYR A 336 -6.93 -3.67 -15.16
CA TYR A 336 -5.56 -3.68 -15.63
C TYR A 336 -4.82 -2.43 -15.20
N ARG A 337 -3.74 -2.58 -14.42
CA ARG A 337 -2.82 -1.48 -14.17
C ARG A 337 -1.85 -1.38 -15.35
N LEU A 338 -1.92 -0.27 -16.07
CA LEU A 338 -1.07 0.02 -17.23
C LEU A 338 0.34 0.41 -16.78
N PRO A 339 1.36 0.30 -17.65
CA PRO A 339 2.73 0.70 -17.34
C PRO A 339 2.87 2.14 -16.83
N GLY A 340 1.99 3.05 -17.29
CA GLY A 340 1.95 4.44 -16.86
C GLY A 340 1.35 4.67 -15.48
N GLY A 341 0.83 3.63 -14.82
CA GLY A 341 0.22 3.68 -13.49
C GLY A 341 -1.30 3.84 -13.47
N GLN A 342 -1.93 4.09 -14.61
CA GLN A 342 -3.39 4.22 -14.75
C GLN A 342 -4.06 2.85 -14.71
N THR A 343 -5.34 2.82 -14.32
CA THR A 343 -6.14 1.58 -14.31
C THR A 343 -7.13 1.60 -15.47
N LEU A 344 -7.05 0.60 -16.34
CA LEU A 344 -8.04 0.26 -17.35
C LEU A 344 -9.01 -0.75 -16.74
N THR A 345 -10.26 -0.37 -16.58
CA THR A 345 -11.34 -1.25 -16.12
C THR A 345 -12.20 -1.65 -17.32
N THR A 346 -12.56 -2.93 -17.42
CA THR A 346 -13.46 -3.39 -18.48
C THR A 346 -14.26 -4.60 -18.06
N GLN A 347 -15.48 -4.69 -18.59
CA GLN A 347 -16.34 -5.87 -18.45
C GLN A 347 -16.44 -6.66 -19.75
N ARG A 348 -15.62 -6.38 -20.76
CA ARG A 348 -15.70 -7.06 -22.06
C ARG A 348 -15.22 -8.50 -21.95
N ALA A 349 -16.12 -9.46 -22.13
CA ALA A 349 -15.73 -10.86 -22.22
C ALA A 349 -15.18 -11.19 -23.61
N GLY A 350 -14.12 -11.99 -23.66
CA GLY A 350 -13.41 -12.32 -24.89
C GLY A 350 -11.99 -12.80 -24.67
N GLU A 351 -11.31 -13.07 -25.77
CA GLU A 351 -9.87 -13.33 -25.80
C GLU A 351 -9.15 -12.13 -26.42
N PHE A 352 -8.13 -11.62 -25.73
CA PHE A 352 -7.46 -10.37 -26.09
C PHE A 352 -5.95 -10.50 -26.04
N TRP A 353 -5.26 -9.73 -26.88
CA TRP A 353 -3.84 -9.47 -26.75
C TRP A 353 -3.60 -8.63 -25.50
N LEU A 354 -3.05 -9.26 -24.47
CA LEU A 354 -2.63 -8.56 -23.26
C LEU A 354 -1.30 -7.82 -23.55
N LEU A 355 -0.34 -8.55 -24.11
CA LEU A 355 0.98 -8.04 -24.49
C LEU A 355 1.48 -8.74 -25.77
N ASP A 356 1.98 -7.97 -26.74
CA ASP A 356 2.75 -8.43 -27.90
C ASP A 356 3.98 -7.52 -28.05
N ALA A 357 5.16 -8.07 -27.72
CA ALA A 357 6.42 -7.34 -27.69
C ALA A 357 7.33 -7.74 -28.87
N PRO A 358 8.17 -6.82 -29.38
CA PRO A 358 9.11 -7.11 -30.48
C PRO A 358 10.12 -8.23 -30.16
N ASP A 359 10.43 -8.44 -28.87
CA ASP A 359 11.31 -9.51 -28.40
C ASP A 359 10.67 -10.92 -28.45
N ARG A 360 9.47 -11.03 -29.04
CA ARG A 360 8.63 -12.23 -29.15
C ARG A 360 8.00 -12.68 -27.83
N THR A 361 8.02 -11.86 -26.79
CA THR A 361 7.19 -12.06 -25.61
C THR A 361 5.74 -11.78 -25.97
N ARG A 362 4.87 -12.78 -25.81
CA ARG A 362 3.45 -12.69 -26.16
C ARG A 362 2.59 -13.26 -25.07
N ILE A 363 1.59 -12.50 -24.65
CA ILE A 363 0.66 -12.86 -23.58
C ILE A 363 -0.76 -12.51 -24.04
N GLN A 364 -1.68 -13.45 -23.87
CA GLN A 364 -3.10 -13.30 -24.11
C GLN A 364 -3.88 -13.51 -22.82
N VAL A 365 -5.01 -12.82 -22.71
CA VAL A 365 -5.93 -12.93 -21.59
C VAL A 365 -7.32 -13.32 -22.10
N ARG A 366 -7.95 -14.28 -21.42
CA ARG A 366 -9.34 -14.67 -21.64
C ARG A 366 -10.18 -14.14 -20.49
N GLN A 367 -11.11 -13.24 -20.81
CA GLN A 367 -12.12 -12.73 -19.89
C GLN A 367 -13.43 -13.46 -20.16
N ILE A 368 -14.03 -14.03 -19.13
CA ILE A 368 -15.29 -14.80 -19.21
C ILE A 368 -16.33 -14.21 -18.26
N PRO A 369 -17.64 -14.38 -18.50
CA PRO A 369 -18.65 -14.07 -17.51
C PRO A 369 -18.34 -14.75 -16.17
N TRP A 370 -18.40 -13.99 -15.08
CA TRP A 370 -18.12 -14.55 -13.76
C TRP A 370 -19.33 -15.33 -13.24
N GLY A 371 -19.15 -16.64 -13.07
CA GLY A 371 -20.25 -17.55 -12.68
C GLY A 371 -21.38 -17.55 -13.71
N GLN A 372 -22.57 -17.13 -13.29
CA GLN A 372 -23.76 -16.96 -14.15
C GLN A 372 -24.08 -15.48 -14.42
N SER A 373 -23.15 -14.57 -14.13
CA SER A 373 -23.36 -13.14 -14.32
C SER A 373 -23.49 -12.79 -15.80
N ARG A 374 -24.37 -11.83 -16.09
CA ARG A 374 -24.55 -11.21 -17.43
C ARG A 374 -23.93 -9.83 -17.54
N GLN A 375 -23.27 -9.38 -16.46
CA GLN A 375 -22.83 -8.00 -16.29
C GLN A 375 -21.34 -7.89 -15.90
N VAL A 376 -20.81 -8.94 -15.26
CA VAL A 376 -19.48 -8.96 -14.65
C VAL A 376 -18.64 -10.06 -15.29
N ALA A 377 -17.47 -9.70 -15.78
CA ALA A 377 -16.46 -10.62 -16.28
C ALA A 377 -15.42 -10.93 -15.20
N ALA A 378 -14.62 -11.96 -15.42
CA ALA A 378 -13.42 -12.27 -14.67
C ALA A 378 -12.34 -12.85 -15.60
N ILE A 379 -11.07 -12.78 -15.20
CA ILE A 379 -10.00 -13.43 -15.96
C ILE A 379 -10.10 -14.94 -15.75
N GLY A 380 -10.48 -15.66 -16.80
CA GLY A 380 -10.68 -17.11 -16.77
C GLY A 380 -9.47 -17.92 -17.27
N ALA A 381 -8.62 -17.32 -18.12
CA ALA A 381 -7.39 -17.95 -18.58
C ALA A 381 -6.33 -16.92 -19.00
N ILE A 382 -5.07 -17.32 -18.92
CA ILE A 382 -3.92 -16.57 -19.44
C ILE A 382 -3.09 -17.54 -20.27
N ALA A 383 -2.68 -17.12 -21.47
CA ALA A 383 -1.80 -17.90 -22.32
C ALA A 383 -0.57 -17.07 -22.70
N ALA A 384 0.60 -17.70 -22.71
CA ALA A 384 1.86 -17.08 -23.06
C ALA A 384 2.60 -17.90 -24.11
N GLN A 385 3.21 -17.23 -25.09
CA GLN A 385 4.14 -17.85 -26.02
C GLN A 385 5.57 -17.60 -25.53
N VAL A 386 6.36 -18.67 -25.48
CA VAL A 386 7.76 -18.62 -25.09
C VAL A 386 8.63 -19.37 -26.09
N GLY A 387 9.31 -18.63 -26.95
CA GLY A 387 10.00 -19.23 -28.09
C GLY A 387 8.99 -20.01 -28.95
N ILE A 388 9.19 -21.33 -29.04
CA ILE A 388 8.29 -22.25 -29.75
C ILE A 388 7.20 -22.85 -28.86
N HIS A 389 7.31 -22.68 -27.54
CA HIS A 389 6.41 -23.28 -26.57
C HIS A 389 5.22 -22.36 -26.27
N ARG A 390 4.09 -22.96 -25.87
CA ARG A 390 2.91 -22.25 -25.36
C ARG A 390 2.61 -22.72 -23.95
N VAL A 391 2.34 -21.79 -23.05
CA VAL A 391 1.93 -22.05 -21.68
C VAL A 391 0.54 -21.48 -21.48
N GLY A 392 -0.43 -22.30 -21.09
CA GLY A 392 -1.78 -21.88 -20.73
C GLY A 392 -2.06 -22.12 -19.24
N VAL A 393 -2.63 -21.14 -18.56
CA VAL A 393 -3.08 -21.23 -17.16
C VAL A 393 -4.57 -20.91 -17.12
N TYR A 394 -5.37 -21.81 -16.52
CA TYR A 394 -6.83 -21.72 -16.52
C TYR A 394 -7.36 -21.64 -15.09
N ALA A 395 -8.44 -20.89 -14.89
CA ALA A 395 -9.05 -20.70 -13.58
C ALA A 395 -9.49 -22.01 -12.92
N ASP A 396 -9.78 -23.06 -13.69
CA ASP A 396 -10.10 -24.40 -13.16
C ASP A 396 -8.89 -25.17 -12.60
N GLY A 397 -7.69 -24.59 -12.65
CA GLY A 397 -6.47 -25.20 -12.11
C GLY A 397 -5.59 -25.88 -13.15
N ARG A 398 -6.03 -25.98 -14.42
CA ARG A 398 -5.18 -26.55 -15.47
C ARG A 398 -3.99 -25.65 -15.77
N VAL A 399 -2.84 -26.29 -15.93
CA VAL A 399 -1.63 -25.69 -16.51
C VAL A 399 -1.24 -26.55 -17.70
N MET A 400 -1.19 -25.94 -18.89
CA MET A 400 -0.94 -26.62 -20.15
C MET A 400 0.38 -26.14 -20.74
N VAL A 401 1.22 -27.06 -21.21
CA VAL A 401 2.43 -26.77 -21.99
C VAL A 401 2.29 -27.50 -23.32
N ASP A 402 2.26 -26.74 -24.42
CA ASP A 402 2.09 -27.27 -25.78
C ASP A 402 0.89 -28.21 -25.94
N GLY A 403 -0.24 -27.85 -25.34
CA GLY A 403 -1.47 -28.65 -25.38
C GLY A 403 -1.48 -29.87 -24.46
N LYS A 404 -0.44 -30.09 -23.66
CA LYS A 404 -0.37 -31.19 -22.68
C LYS A 404 -0.47 -30.65 -21.26
N ALA A 405 -1.26 -31.31 -20.42
CA ALA A 405 -1.33 -30.95 -19.01
C ALA A 405 0.03 -31.16 -18.33
N LEU A 406 0.51 -30.12 -17.66
CA LEU A 406 1.70 -30.18 -16.83
C LEU A 406 1.37 -30.96 -15.55
N HIS A 407 2.16 -31.99 -15.26
CA HIS A 407 1.96 -32.82 -14.07
C HIS A 407 2.87 -32.33 -12.94
N TRP A 408 2.30 -32.08 -11.75
CA TRP A 408 3.07 -31.76 -10.54
C TRP A 408 2.52 -32.50 -9.32
N ALA A 409 3.38 -32.81 -8.35
CA ALA A 409 3.04 -33.64 -7.20
C ALA A 409 2.67 -32.83 -5.93
N GLY A 410 1.98 -31.69 -6.11
CA GLY A 410 1.56 -30.84 -4.98
C GLY A 410 2.69 -30.21 -4.17
N LYS A 411 3.86 -30.10 -4.78
CA LYS A 411 5.00 -29.31 -4.32
C LYS A 411 5.44 -28.42 -5.48
N PHE A 412 6.36 -27.50 -5.20
CA PHE A 412 6.99 -26.72 -6.26
C PHE A 412 7.49 -27.64 -7.38
N HIS A 413 7.05 -27.35 -8.60
CA HIS A 413 7.50 -28.01 -9.81
C HIS A 413 8.04 -26.97 -10.78
N GLN A 414 9.15 -27.32 -11.43
CA GLN A 414 9.78 -26.47 -12.40
C GLN A 414 10.08 -27.27 -13.66
N GLN A 415 9.77 -26.67 -14.81
CA GLN A 415 10.09 -27.22 -16.11
C GLN A 415 10.75 -26.13 -16.97
N ALA A 416 11.94 -26.45 -17.50
CA ALA A 416 12.57 -25.61 -18.52
C ALA A 416 11.80 -25.72 -19.84
N LEU A 417 11.61 -24.60 -20.52
CA LEU A 417 10.98 -24.49 -21.84
C LEU A 417 12.06 -24.11 -22.85
N GLY A 418 12.95 -25.08 -23.11
CA GLY A 418 14.17 -24.85 -23.88
C GLY A 418 15.16 -23.92 -23.15
N ALA A 419 15.94 -23.17 -23.92
CA ALA A 419 16.89 -22.17 -23.39
C ALA A 419 16.26 -20.79 -23.15
N GLU A 420 14.98 -20.62 -23.52
CA GLU A 420 14.34 -19.29 -23.58
C GLU A 420 13.57 -18.94 -22.31
N ALA A 421 13.07 -19.93 -21.57
CA ALA A 421 12.34 -19.69 -20.33
C ALA A 421 12.21 -20.90 -19.43
N VAL A 422 11.67 -20.63 -18.25
CA VAL A 422 11.25 -21.61 -17.28
C VAL A 422 9.79 -21.36 -16.86
N VAL A 423 9.03 -22.45 -16.67
CA VAL A 423 7.73 -22.40 -15.99
C VAL A 423 7.85 -23.02 -14.60
N GLY A 424 7.35 -22.30 -13.59
CA GLY A 424 7.26 -22.74 -12.21
C GLY A 424 5.81 -22.85 -11.75
N VAL A 425 5.49 -23.88 -10.98
CA VAL A 425 4.15 -24.14 -10.44
C VAL A 425 4.25 -24.38 -8.94
N TRP A 426 3.41 -23.70 -8.16
CA TRP A 426 3.26 -23.87 -6.72
C TRP A 426 1.82 -24.22 -6.37
N GLY A 427 1.62 -24.92 -5.26
CA GLY A 427 0.30 -25.26 -4.74
C GLY A 427 0.19 -26.72 -4.32
N ALA A 428 -1.03 -27.15 -4.03
CA ALA A 428 -1.34 -28.52 -3.67
C ALA A 428 -1.45 -29.42 -4.92
N SER A 429 -1.52 -30.73 -4.74
CA SER A 429 -1.59 -31.70 -5.84
C SER A 429 -2.87 -31.59 -6.65
N GLU A 430 -3.93 -31.09 -6.02
CA GLU A 430 -5.24 -30.97 -6.66
C GLU A 430 -5.37 -29.67 -7.46
N ARG A 431 -4.64 -28.61 -7.08
CA ARG A 431 -4.74 -27.30 -7.72
C ARG A 431 -3.52 -26.41 -7.45
N PRO A 432 -2.99 -25.72 -8.47
CA PRO A 432 -1.93 -24.75 -8.25
C PRO A 432 -2.48 -23.50 -7.59
N SER A 433 -1.71 -22.87 -6.72
CA SER A 433 -2.00 -21.55 -6.16
C SER A 433 -1.30 -20.43 -6.96
N GLN A 434 -0.19 -20.75 -7.61
CA GLN A 434 0.57 -19.81 -8.43
C GLN A 434 1.26 -20.54 -9.59
N VAL A 435 1.32 -19.87 -10.74
CA VAL A 435 2.16 -20.25 -11.88
C VAL A 435 3.02 -19.06 -12.27
N ALA A 436 4.28 -19.29 -12.61
CA ALA A 436 5.17 -18.25 -13.13
C ALA A 436 5.84 -18.71 -14.42
N VAL A 437 5.97 -17.79 -15.38
CA VAL A 437 6.79 -17.94 -16.58
C VAL A 437 7.86 -16.86 -16.52
N ILE A 438 9.12 -17.25 -16.65
CA ILE A 438 10.26 -16.33 -16.65
C ILE A 438 11.03 -16.51 -17.95
N TRP A 439 11.07 -15.47 -18.75
CA TRP A 439 11.83 -15.41 -19.98
C TRP A 439 13.27 -15.02 -19.67
N ARG A 440 14.20 -15.50 -20.50
CA ARG A 440 15.62 -15.21 -20.39
C ARG A 440 15.96 -13.72 -20.51
N ASN A 441 15.12 -12.94 -21.21
CA ASN A 441 15.25 -11.48 -21.29
C ASN A 441 14.91 -10.76 -19.96
N GLY A 442 14.56 -11.48 -18.89
CA GLY A 442 14.23 -10.92 -17.59
C GLY A 442 12.76 -10.49 -17.45
N ARG A 443 11.92 -10.73 -18.46
CA ARG A 443 10.47 -10.57 -18.29
C ARG A 443 9.90 -11.71 -17.46
N THR A 444 8.92 -11.38 -16.63
CA THR A 444 8.19 -12.38 -15.86
C THR A 444 6.69 -12.22 -16.05
N LEU A 445 5.98 -13.34 -15.98
CA LEU A 445 4.53 -13.43 -15.85
C LEU A 445 4.24 -14.30 -14.63
N ARG A 446 3.51 -13.77 -13.67
CA ARG A 446 2.99 -14.49 -12.51
C ARG A 446 1.48 -14.51 -12.60
N VAL A 447 0.91 -15.69 -12.43
CA VAL A 447 -0.53 -15.92 -12.43
C VAL A 447 -0.90 -16.50 -11.07
N HIS A 448 -1.82 -15.84 -10.37
CA HIS A 448 -2.36 -16.28 -9.10
C HIS A 448 -3.74 -16.89 -9.33
N LEU A 449 -3.89 -18.15 -8.94
CA LEU A 449 -5.18 -18.82 -9.05
C LEU A 449 -6.00 -18.50 -7.80
N ARG A 450 -7.17 -17.90 -8.00
CA ARG A 450 -8.16 -17.64 -6.95
C ARG A 450 -9.22 -18.73 -6.94
N SER A 451 -10.31 -18.56 -6.20
CA SER A 451 -11.35 -19.58 -6.11
C SER A 451 -11.94 -19.92 -7.48
N SER A 452 -12.25 -18.91 -8.30
CA SER A 452 -12.93 -19.05 -9.60
C SER A 452 -12.43 -18.11 -10.72
N TRP A 453 -11.36 -17.35 -10.48
CA TRP A 453 -10.72 -16.46 -11.46
C TRP A 453 -9.20 -16.46 -11.29
N LEU A 454 -8.51 -15.71 -12.16
CA LEU A 454 -7.08 -15.50 -12.12
C LEU A 454 -6.76 -14.03 -11.84
N ASP A 455 -5.72 -13.78 -11.07
CA ASP A 455 -5.01 -12.50 -11.12
C ASP A 455 -3.66 -12.72 -11.82
N MET A 456 -3.06 -11.64 -12.31
CA MET A 456 -1.74 -11.69 -12.89
C MET A 456 -0.91 -10.44 -12.63
N GLU A 457 0.40 -10.65 -12.66
CA GLU A 457 1.42 -9.63 -12.64
C GLU A 457 2.40 -9.96 -13.76
N THR A 458 2.74 -9.00 -14.59
CA THR A 458 3.90 -9.09 -15.47
C THR A 458 4.87 -7.98 -15.15
N THR A 459 6.15 -8.32 -15.08
CA THR A 459 7.23 -7.38 -14.82
C THR A 459 8.27 -7.48 -15.92
N TRP A 460 9.00 -6.39 -16.12
CA TRP A 460 10.18 -6.38 -16.97
C TRP A 460 11.29 -5.60 -16.27
N THR A 461 12.51 -6.04 -16.55
CA THR A 461 13.70 -5.36 -16.05
C THR A 461 13.80 -3.98 -16.69
N ARG A 462 14.36 -3.04 -15.93
CA ARG A 462 14.64 -1.71 -16.45
C ARG A 462 15.71 -1.81 -17.55
N GLY A 463 15.61 -0.95 -18.58
CA GLY A 463 16.38 -1.09 -19.81
C GLY A 463 15.74 -2.01 -20.86
N THR A 464 14.73 -2.83 -20.48
CA THR A 464 13.91 -3.54 -21.48
C THR A 464 13.21 -2.53 -22.38
N ALA A 465 13.44 -2.64 -23.70
CA ALA A 465 12.81 -1.78 -24.69
C ALA A 465 11.31 -2.10 -24.80
N VAL A 466 10.51 -1.38 -24.02
CA VAL A 466 9.05 -1.57 -23.95
C VAL A 466 8.24 -0.57 -24.78
N ALA A 467 8.89 0.45 -25.36
CA ALA A 467 8.22 1.54 -26.08
C ALA A 467 7.36 1.06 -27.26
N ASN A 468 7.65 -0.12 -27.80
CA ASN A 468 6.94 -0.73 -28.92
C ASN A 468 6.01 -1.88 -28.49
N ASP A 469 5.88 -2.13 -27.19
CA ASP A 469 4.99 -3.17 -26.65
C ASP A 469 3.53 -2.80 -26.92
N LYS A 470 2.79 -3.74 -27.51
CA LYS A 470 1.39 -3.56 -27.92
C LYS A 470 0.45 -4.43 -27.09
N GLY A 471 -0.83 -4.12 -27.07
CA GLY A 471 -1.85 -4.88 -26.33
C GLY A 471 -2.51 -4.05 -25.23
N LEU A 472 -3.39 -4.68 -24.46
CA LEU A 472 -4.13 -4.01 -23.37
C LEU A 472 -3.22 -3.34 -22.34
N ILE A 473 -2.03 -3.91 -22.08
CA ILE A 473 -1.03 -3.37 -21.13
C ILE A 473 0.27 -2.91 -21.81
N GLY A 474 0.28 -2.80 -23.15
CA GLY A 474 1.48 -2.37 -23.89
C GLY A 474 1.76 -0.87 -23.75
N GLN A 475 3.04 -0.49 -23.64
CA GLN A 475 3.41 0.93 -23.55
C GLN A 475 3.11 1.69 -24.85
N ALA A 476 3.25 1.07 -26.01
CA ALA A 476 2.86 1.70 -27.28
C ALA A 476 1.34 1.93 -27.38
N SER A 477 0.56 1.29 -26.49
CA SER A 477 -0.90 1.33 -26.49
C SER A 477 -1.46 2.28 -25.42
N SER A 478 -0.61 2.87 -24.56
CA SER A 478 -1.05 3.73 -23.47
C SER A 478 0.00 4.75 -22.99
N THR A 479 -0.44 5.91 -22.49
CA THR A 479 0.44 6.93 -21.90
C THR A 479 0.12 7.18 -20.43
N VAL A 480 1.03 7.85 -19.71
CA VAL A 480 0.83 8.28 -18.31
C VAL A 480 -0.35 9.28 -18.18
N ALA A 481 -0.78 9.91 -19.28
CA ALA A 481 -1.95 10.78 -19.29
C ALA A 481 -3.27 10.02 -19.50
N GLY A 482 -3.24 8.69 -19.60
CA GLY A 482 -4.42 7.86 -19.86
C GLY A 482 -4.92 7.91 -21.31
N ALA A 483 -4.11 8.43 -22.24
CA ALA A 483 -4.37 8.27 -23.66
C ALA A 483 -4.10 6.82 -24.07
N LEU A 484 -4.95 6.29 -24.94
CA LEU A 484 -4.92 4.90 -25.41
C LEU A 484 -4.73 4.88 -26.93
N ILE A 485 -4.10 3.84 -27.45
CA ILE A 485 -3.97 3.60 -28.90
C ILE A 485 -4.46 2.19 -29.20
N GLY A 486 -5.61 2.10 -29.87
CA GLY A 486 -6.19 0.83 -30.28
C GLY A 486 -5.32 0.07 -31.28
N ARG A 487 -5.64 -1.21 -31.48
CA ARG A 487 -4.90 -2.09 -32.40
C ARG A 487 -4.83 -1.56 -33.84
N ASP A 488 -5.85 -0.82 -34.26
CA ASP A 488 -5.96 -0.17 -35.57
C ASP A 488 -5.29 1.22 -35.63
N GLY A 489 -4.61 1.64 -34.55
CA GLY A 489 -3.96 2.93 -34.42
C GLY A 489 -4.89 4.07 -34.01
N ARG A 490 -6.18 3.81 -33.77
CA ARG A 490 -7.11 4.87 -33.35
C ARG A 490 -6.84 5.31 -31.91
N PRO A 491 -6.80 6.63 -31.64
CA PRO A 491 -6.66 7.13 -30.29
C PRO A 491 -7.94 6.91 -29.47
N GLY A 492 -7.77 6.72 -28.16
CA GLY A 492 -8.83 6.66 -27.16
C GLY A 492 -8.37 7.28 -25.84
N SER A 493 -9.23 7.28 -24.84
CA SER A 493 -8.95 7.85 -23.52
C SER A 493 -9.62 7.03 -22.41
N LEU A 494 -8.89 6.78 -21.33
CA LEU A 494 -9.45 6.17 -20.12
C LEU A 494 -10.54 7.03 -19.45
N ALA A 495 -10.50 8.35 -19.66
CA ALA A 495 -11.50 9.25 -19.10
C ALA A 495 -12.87 9.14 -19.80
N ASN A 496 -12.93 8.50 -20.97
CA ASN A 496 -14.15 8.27 -21.72
C ASN A 496 -14.45 6.76 -21.77
N PRO A 497 -15.49 6.28 -21.06
CA PRO A 497 -15.82 4.85 -20.99
C PRO A 497 -16.02 4.20 -22.36
N ASP A 498 -16.68 4.88 -23.32
CA ASP A 498 -16.93 4.32 -24.65
C ASP A 498 -15.63 4.16 -25.45
N GLN A 499 -14.68 5.10 -25.30
CA GLN A 499 -13.38 5.02 -25.94
C GLN A 499 -12.49 3.94 -25.30
N ALA A 500 -12.52 3.79 -23.97
CA ALA A 500 -11.82 2.72 -23.28
C ALA A 500 -12.37 1.35 -23.68
N ASP A 501 -13.69 1.22 -23.82
CA ASP A 501 -14.34 0.01 -24.31
C ASP A 501 -13.97 -0.32 -25.76
N ALA A 502 -13.98 0.69 -26.65
CA ALA A 502 -13.56 0.53 -28.03
C ALA A 502 -12.08 0.12 -28.13
N PHE A 503 -11.22 0.68 -27.28
CA PHE A 503 -9.82 0.28 -27.15
C PHE A 503 -9.70 -1.21 -26.80
N VAL A 504 -10.37 -1.68 -25.74
CA VAL A 504 -10.35 -3.09 -25.33
C VAL A 504 -10.85 -3.99 -26.47
N ALA A 505 -11.96 -3.62 -27.10
CA ALA A 505 -12.53 -4.38 -28.20
C ALA A 505 -11.58 -4.49 -29.41
N SER A 506 -10.78 -3.46 -29.68
CA SER A 506 -9.80 -3.46 -30.78
C SER A 506 -8.69 -4.50 -30.60
N TRP A 507 -8.35 -4.85 -29.35
CA TRP A 507 -7.30 -5.83 -29.02
C TRP A 507 -7.76 -7.28 -28.99
N ARG A 508 -9.02 -7.54 -29.36
CA ARG A 508 -9.54 -8.90 -29.50
C ARG A 508 -8.68 -9.70 -30.49
N ILE A 509 -8.41 -10.96 -30.13
CA ILE A 509 -7.61 -11.84 -30.98
C ILE A 509 -8.46 -12.43 -32.10
N GLN A 510 -7.80 -12.81 -33.19
CA GLN A 510 -8.40 -13.65 -34.23
C GLN A 510 -8.18 -15.12 -33.92
N ALA A 511 -9.01 -16.02 -34.45
CA ALA A 511 -8.91 -17.46 -34.18
C ALA A 511 -7.51 -18.05 -34.45
N LYS A 512 -6.85 -17.60 -35.53
CA LYS A 512 -5.47 -18.03 -35.89
C LYS A 512 -4.38 -17.50 -34.96
N GLU A 513 -4.70 -16.52 -34.13
CA GLU A 513 -3.77 -15.89 -33.21
C GLU A 513 -3.77 -16.56 -31.84
N SER A 514 -4.75 -17.42 -31.56
CA SER A 514 -4.95 -17.97 -30.23
C SER A 514 -3.77 -18.79 -29.74
N LEU A 515 -3.34 -18.45 -28.53
CA LEU A 515 -2.36 -19.20 -27.75
C LEU A 515 -3.04 -20.18 -26.77
N PHE A 516 -4.37 -20.15 -26.66
CA PHE A 516 -5.11 -21.00 -25.74
C PHE A 516 -5.28 -22.43 -26.26
N ASP A 517 -5.39 -23.34 -25.31
CA ASP A 517 -5.87 -24.69 -25.49
C ASP A 517 -7.37 -24.73 -25.19
N TYR A 518 -8.11 -25.42 -26.03
CA TYR A 518 -9.56 -25.51 -25.97
C TYR A 518 -9.97 -26.92 -25.56
N GLN A 519 -10.92 -27.03 -24.63
CA GLN A 519 -11.52 -28.33 -24.29
C GLN A 519 -12.36 -28.87 -25.45
N GLN A 520 -12.83 -30.11 -25.30
CA GLN A 520 -13.78 -30.68 -26.25
C GLN A 520 -15.03 -29.81 -26.35
N GLY A 521 -15.37 -29.37 -27.56
CA GLY A 521 -16.51 -28.49 -27.83
C GLY A 521 -16.22 -27.00 -27.64
N GLU A 522 -15.02 -26.64 -27.17
CA GLU A 522 -14.56 -25.25 -27.13
C GLU A 522 -13.77 -24.89 -28.38
N SER A 523 -13.80 -23.61 -28.72
CA SER A 523 -13.01 -23.01 -29.80
C SER A 523 -12.85 -21.51 -29.54
N PRO A 524 -12.02 -20.78 -30.30
CA PRO A 524 -11.99 -19.32 -30.22
C PRO A 524 -13.38 -18.69 -30.39
N ALA A 525 -14.28 -19.30 -31.19
CA ALA A 525 -15.64 -18.81 -31.38
C ALA A 525 -16.50 -18.89 -30.11
N THR A 526 -16.26 -19.90 -29.26
CA THR A 526 -16.95 -20.06 -27.95
C THR A 526 -16.68 -18.87 -27.03
N PHE A 527 -15.53 -18.22 -27.19
CA PHE A 527 -15.12 -17.06 -26.40
C PHE A 527 -15.23 -15.75 -27.17
N ASP A 528 -15.80 -15.69 -28.38
CA ASP A 528 -16.06 -14.42 -29.07
C ASP A 528 -17.31 -13.70 -28.55
N LEU A 529 -17.30 -13.34 -27.27
CA LEU A 529 -18.45 -12.79 -26.53
C LEU A 529 -18.63 -11.28 -26.72
N ARG A 530 -18.80 -10.81 -27.97
CA ARG A 530 -18.88 -9.37 -28.29
C ARG A 530 -20.06 -8.63 -27.65
N GLY A 531 -21.16 -9.34 -27.40
CA GLY A 531 -22.36 -8.81 -26.76
C GLY A 531 -22.27 -8.70 -25.24
N PHE A 532 -21.15 -9.09 -24.63
CA PHE A 532 -20.97 -9.01 -23.18
C PHE A 532 -20.25 -7.71 -22.79
N PRO A 533 -20.67 -7.03 -21.70
CA PRO A 533 -21.81 -7.39 -20.85
C PRO A 533 -23.16 -7.10 -21.55
N GLU A 534 -24.20 -7.88 -21.24
CA GLU A 534 -25.56 -7.64 -21.81
C GLU A 534 -26.10 -6.27 -21.36
N LYS A 535 -25.71 -5.85 -20.16
CA LYS A 535 -25.96 -4.52 -19.61
C LYS A 535 -24.83 -4.14 -18.65
N PRO A 536 -24.41 -2.87 -18.60
CA PRO A 536 -23.40 -2.43 -17.64
C PRO A 536 -23.85 -2.68 -16.19
N ALA A 537 -22.95 -3.18 -15.35
CA ALA A 537 -23.19 -3.21 -13.91
C ALA A 537 -23.28 -1.78 -13.36
N LYS A 538 -24.32 -1.51 -12.58
CA LYS A 538 -24.59 -0.20 -11.97
C LYS A 538 -24.89 -0.39 -10.48
N PRO A 539 -23.87 -0.60 -9.65
CA PRO A 539 -24.07 -0.67 -8.21
C PRO A 539 -24.65 0.65 -7.70
N THR A 540 -25.47 0.59 -6.63
CA THR A 540 -26.01 1.79 -6.01
C THR A 540 -24.90 2.58 -5.32
N PRO A 541 -25.03 3.91 -5.16
CA PRO A 541 -24.07 4.70 -4.39
C PRO A 541 -23.84 4.12 -2.98
N GLU A 542 -24.89 3.66 -2.32
CA GLU A 542 -24.80 3.02 -0.99
C GLU A 542 -23.98 1.71 -1.00
N ALA A 543 -24.16 0.88 -2.03
CA ALA A 543 -23.38 -0.35 -2.19
C ALA A 543 -21.91 -0.04 -2.44
N LEU A 544 -21.61 0.97 -3.27
CA LEU A 544 -20.25 1.43 -3.54
C LEU A 544 -19.58 2.00 -2.28
N GLU A 545 -20.25 2.84 -1.51
CA GLU A 545 -19.71 3.41 -0.26
C GLU A 545 -19.44 2.31 0.78
N THR A 546 -20.37 1.36 0.93
CA THR A 546 -20.21 0.21 1.83
C THR A 546 -19.01 -0.65 1.41
N ALA A 547 -18.91 -0.95 0.11
CA ALA A 547 -17.82 -1.73 -0.45
C ALA A 547 -16.47 -1.01 -0.33
N HIS A 548 -16.44 0.30 -0.58
CA HIS A 548 -15.27 1.14 -0.45
C HIS A 548 -14.75 1.15 0.99
N ALA A 549 -15.64 1.30 1.98
CA ALA A 549 -15.29 1.21 3.40
C ALA A 549 -14.71 -0.18 3.76
N ALA A 550 -15.30 -1.26 3.24
CA ALA A 550 -14.80 -2.62 3.45
C ALA A 550 -13.41 -2.84 2.84
N CYS A 551 -13.19 -2.38 1.61
CA CYS A 551 -11.89 -2.43 0.94
C CYS A 551 -10.83 -1.62 1.69
N ALA A 552 -11.17 -0.41 2.15
CA ALA A 552 -10.26 0.43 2.93
C ALA A 552 -9.90 -0.26 4.26
N ALA A 553 -10.88 -0.84 4.95
CA ALA A 553 -10.67 -1.57 6.20
C ALA A 553 -9.82 -2.84 6.02
N ALA A 554 -9.84 -3.44 4.83
CA ALA A 554 -8.98 -4.57 4.46
C ALA A 554 -7.53 -4.17 4.16
N GLY A 555 -7.22 -2.87 4.05
CA GLY A 555 -5.87 -2.37 3.74
C GLY A 555 -5.58 -2.29 2.24
N VAL A 556 -6.62 -2.21 1.41
CA VAL A 556 -6.46 -1.98 -0.03
C VAL A 556 -5.88 -0.57 -0.26
N PRO A 557 -4.78 -0.43 -1.01
CA PRO A 557 -4.17 0.86 -1.30
C PRO A 557 -5.09 1.79 -2.10
N ALA A 558 -4.94 3.10 -1.89
CA ALA A 558 -5.82 4.12 -2.47
C ALA A 558 -5.90 4.07 -4.01
N ASP A 559 -4.81 3.68 -4.69
CA ASP A 559 -4.72 3.61 -6.14
C ASP A 559 -5.60 2.52 -6.79
N ARG A 560 -6.12 1.59 -6.00
CA ARG A 560 -7.01 0.50 -6.45
C ARG A 560 -8.24 0.33 -5.58
N LEU A 561 -8.50 1.28 -4.69
CA LEU A 561 -9.61 1.25 -3.76
C LEU A 561 -10.97 1.30 -4.48
N ASN A 562 -11.07 2.14 -5.53
CA ASN A 562 -12.28 2.24 -6.35
C ASN A 562 -12.57 0.95 -7.15
N ALA A 563 -11.52 0.29 -7.63
CA ALA A 563 -11.64 -0.99 -8.31
C ALA A 563 -12.18 -2.05 -7.34
N CYS A 564 -11.54 -2.18 -6.17
CA CYS A 564 -12.03 -3.08 -5.12
C CYS A 564 -13.48 -2.81 -4.70
N ALA A 565 -13.84 -1.53 -4.52
CA ALA A 565 -15.19 -1.15 -4.15
C ALA A 565 -16.21 -1.56 -5.21
N PHE A 566 -15.84 -1.41 -6.49
CA PHE A 566 -16.67 -1.84 -7.60
C PHE A 566 -16.83 -3.38 -7.61
N ASP A 567 -15.72 -4.15 -7.58
CA ASP A 567 -15.74 -5.63 -7.51
C ASP A 567 -16.68 -6.12 -6.42
N LEU A 568 -16.51 -5.61 -5.19
CA LEU A 568 -17.30 -6.06 -4.05
C LEU A 568 -18.77 -5.62 -4.17
N ALA A 569 -19.04 -4.41 -4.67
CA ALA A 569 -20.41 -3.92 -4.84
C ALA A 569 -21.19 -4.67 -5.92
N VAL A 570 -20.54 -5.11 -7.01
CA VAL A 570 -21.23 -5.81 -8.10
C VAL A 570 -21.25 -7.32 -7.95
N SER A 571 -20.24 -7.89 -7.29
CA SER A 571 -20.16 -9.34 -7.05
C SER A 571 -20.83 -9.77 -5.75
N GLY A 572 -20.87 -8.89 -4.74
CA GLY A 572 -21.23 -9.22 -3.36
C GLY A 572 -20.24 -10.18 -2.66
N SER A 573 -19.09 -10.48 -3.29
CA SER A 573 -18.13 -11.45 -2.79
C SER A 573 -16.90 -10.78 -2.20
N THR A 574 -16.66 -11.01 -0.92
CA THR A 574 -15.45 -10.55 -0.22
C THR A 574 -14.20 -11.27 -0.70
N GLU A 575 -14.31 -12.37 -1.46
CA GLU A 575 -13.14 -13.05 -2.01
C GLU A 575 -12.35 -12.16 -2.97
N PHE A 576 -12.99 -11.19 -3.64
CA PHE A 576 -12.30 -10.24 -4.53
C PHE A 576 -11.36 -9.28 -3.79
N LEU A 577 -11.52 -9.08 -2.48
CA LEU A 577 -10.61 -8.26 -1.69
C LEU A 577 -9.16 -8.69 -1.87
N VAL A 578 -8.91 -10.00 -1.92
CA VAL A 578 -7.56 -10.58 -2.03
C VAL A 578 -6.83 -10.19 -3.32
N SER A 579 -7.56 -9.82 -4.37
CA SER A 579 -7.01 -9.36 -5.65
C SER A 579 -6.46 -7.95 -5.56
N HIS A 580 -7.02 -7.13 -4.66
CA HIS A 580 -6.69 -5.71 -4.50
C HIS A 580 -5.79 -5.44 -3.30
N LEU A 581 -5.66 -6.41 -2.39
CA LEU A 581 -4.66 -6.32 -1.35
C LEU A 581 -3.27 -6.20 -1.99
N PRO A 582 -2.32 -5.52 -1.32
CA PRO A 582 -0.92 -5.76 -1.61
C PRO A 582 -0.77 -7.28 -1.52
N ALA A 583 -0.25 -7.92 -2.56
CA ALA A 583 0.18 -9.31 -2.41
C ALA A 583 0.99 -9.36 -1.10
N LEU A 584 0.83 -10.42 -0.30
CA LEU A 584 1.81 -10.77 0.72
C LEU A 584 3.11 -11.08 -0.04
N ARG A 585 3.73 -10.02 -0.55
CA ARG A 585 5.11 -10.00 -0.95
C ARG A 585 5.80 -10.26 0.37
N ALA A 586 6.44 -11.42 0.51
CA ALA A 586 7.74 -11.40 1.14
C ALA A 586 8.45 -10.20 0.50
N SER A 587 8.62 -9.15 1.29
CA SER A 587 9.03 -7.86 0.76
C SER A 587 10.34 -8.07 -0.02
N PRO A 588 10.39 -7.51 -1.23
CA PRO A 588 10.79 -6.12 -1.27
C PRO A 588 9.72 -5.33 -2.00
N THR A 589 9.15 -4.36 -1.31
CA THR A 589 8.55 -3.21 -1.96
C THR A 589 9.58 -2.64 -2.94
N PRO A 590 9.29 -2.52 -4.25
CA PRO A 590 9.86 -1.45 -5.03
C PRO A 590 9.21 -0.19 -4.50
N SER A 591 9.87 0.45 -3.53
CA SER A 591 9.65 1.88 -3.33
C SER A 591 9.89 2.53 -4.68
N GLU A 592 8.96 3.39 -5.10
CA GLU A 592 9.25 4.45 -6.05
C GLU A 592 10.68 4.96 -5.78
N PRO A 593 11.61 4.95 -6.76
CA PRO A 593 12.91 5.51 -6.54
C PRO A 593 12.72 7.02 -6.46
N LYS A 594 12.36 7.51 -5.27
CA LYS A 594 13.17 8.59 -4.71
C LYS A 594 14.58 8.08 -4.89
N SER A 595 15.39 8.85 -5.61
CA SER A 595 16.83 8.70 -5.67
C SER A 595 17.36 8.52 -4.26
N ALA A 596 17.29 7.28 -3.78
CA ALA A 596 17.78 6.89 -2.49
C ALA A 596 19.29 7.03 -2.68
N PRO A 597 19.96 7.91 -1.92
CA PRO A 597 21.40 7.94 -1.98
C PRO A 597 21.85 6.49 -1.74
N LEU A 598 22.65 5.92 -2.66
CA LEU A 598 23.21 4.57 -2.55
C LEU A 598 23.55 4.27 -1.09
N GLY A 599 22.74 3.47 -0.37
CA GLY A 599 22.95 3.29 1.07
C GLY A 599 21.81 2.79 1.96
N ALA A 600 20.62 2.41 1.47
CA ALA A 600 19.50 2.02 2.34
C ALA A 600 19.05 0.55 2.22
N TYR A 601 19.88 -0.36 1.70
CA TYR A 601 19.61 -1.80 1.82
C TYR A 601 20.35 -2.38 3.02
N PRO A 602 19.70 -3.18 3.88
CA PRO A 602 20.39 -3.87 4.96
C PRO A 602 21.38 -4.87 4.36
N ALA A 603 22.67 -4.72 4.68
CA ALA A 603 23.70 -5.68 4.31
C ALA A 603 23.59 -6.92 5.20
N LEU A 604 23.17 -8.05 4.64
CA LEU A 604 23.21 -9.34 5.34
C LEU A 604 24.56 -10.04 5.18
N PHE A 605 25.29 -9.70 4.11
CA PHE A 605 26.61 -10.25 3.79
C PHE A 605 27.68 -9.15 3.73
N THR A 606 28.96 -9.54 3.67
CA THR A 606 30.08 -8.59 3.64
C THR A 606 30.98 -8.88 2.45
N PRO A 607 31.09 -8.02 1.43
CA PRO A 607 31.87 -8.33 0.23
C PRO A 607 33.39 -8.27 0.49
N ASP A 608 34.15 -9.23 -0.05
CA ASP A 608 35.61 -9.12 -0.19
C ASP A 608 35.94 -8.44 -1.52
N ILE A 609 35.95 -7.11 -1.48
CA ILE A 609 36.19 -6.25 -2.65
C ILE A 609 37.67 -6.29 -3.06
N ALA A 610 38.57 -6.49 -2.11
CA ALA A 610 40.00 -6.51 -2.39
C ALA A 610 40.41 -7.78 -3.15
N ASN A 611 39.72 -8.89 -2.91
CA ASN A 611 40.06 -10.19 -3.49
C ASN A 611 38.80 -10.90 -4.05
N PRO A 612 38.13 -10.36 -5.08
CA PRO A 612 37.04 -11.07 -5.72
C PRO A 612 37.57 -12.36 -6.39
N VAL A 613 36.79 -13.43 -6.32
CA VAL A 613 37.14 -14.74 -6.90
C VAL A 613 37.43 -14.61 -8.40
N GLN A 614 36.55 -13.91 -9.12
CA GLN A 614 36.68 -13.59 -10.54
C GLN A 614 35.71 -12.47 -10.95
N THR A 615 35.92 -11.92 -12.13
CA THR A 615 34.90 -11.09 -12.82
C THR A 615 33.95 -11.98 -13.60
N LEU A 616 32.65 -11.80 -13.40
CA LEU A 616 31.61 -12.56 -14.08
C LEU A 616 31.43 -12.07 -15.52
N PRO A 617 31.36 -12.98 -16.50
CA PRO A 617 31.01 -12.64 -17.86
C PRO A 617 29.55 -12.19 -17.96
N ASN A 618 29.30 -11.05 -18.60
CA ASN A 618 27.97 -10.46 -18.74
C ASN A 618 27.02 -11.39 -19.54
N GLY A 619 25.85 -11.71 -18.99
CA GLY A 619 24.84 -12.56 -19.64
C GLY A 619 25.26 -14.01 -19.87
N GLN A 620 26.27 -14.48 -19.13
CA GLN A 620 26.70 -15.87 -19.17
C GLN A 620 26.44 -16.56 -17.83
N ARG A 621 25.97 -17.80 -17.93
CA ARG A 621 25.76 -18.67 -16.76
C ARG A 621 27.11 -19.04 -16.16
N PHE A 622 27.19 -19.00 -14.83
CA PHE A 622 28.33 -19.48 -14.06
C PHE A 622 27.85 -20.35 -12.89
N ASP A 623 28.64 -21.38 -12.58
CA ASP A 623 28.34 -22.34 -11.53
C ASP A 623 29.28 -22.14 -10.34
N VAL A 624 28.74 -22.27 -9.13
CA VAL A 624 29.44 -22.04 -7.86
C VAL A 624 29.12 -23.16 -6.89
N ARG A 625 30.17 -23.88 -6.47
CA ARG A 625 30.12 -24.75 -5.30
C ARG A 625 30.42 -23.94 -4.04
N ILE A 626 29.46 -23.81 -3.12
CA ILE A 626 29.58 -23.03 -1.88
C ILE A 626 29.32 -23.91 -0.65
N GLY A 627 30.30 -24.01 0.24
CA GLY A 627 30.22 -24.74 1.50
C GLY A 627 29.32 -24.04 2.54
N ALA A 628 28.94 -24.77 3.60
CA ALA A 628 28.17 -24.18 4.69
C ALA A 628 28.93 -23.02 5.36
N ARG A 629 28.24 -21.89 5.55
CA ARG A 629 28.77 -20.60 6.05
C ARG A 629 29.90 -20.00 5.20
N GLU A 630 30.34 -20.67 4.15
CA GLU A 630 31.30 -20.13 3.20
C GLU A 630 30.67 -18.94 2.49
N GLN A 631 31.50 -17.94 2.17
CA GLN A 631 31.10 -16.78 1.43
C GLN A 631 32.11 -16.52 0.32
N ARG A 632 31.62 -16.21 -0.88
CA ARG A 632 32.44 -15.86 -2.05
C ARG A 632 31.96 -14.55 -2.65
N THR A 633 32.89 -13.74 -3.11
CA THR A 633 32.62 -12.46 -3.75
C THR A 633 33.05 -12.50 -5.21
N TYR A 634 32.17 -12.10 -6.10
CA TYR A 634 32.37 -12.06 -7.55
C TYR A 634 32.19 -10.64 -8.04
N ARG A 635 33.05 -10.19 -8.96
CA ARG A 635 32.96 -8.86 -9.55
C ARG A 635 32.04 -8.89 -10.77
N ILE A 636 31.22 -7.86 -10.96
CA ILE A 636 30.44 -7.60 -12.16
C ILE A 636 30.96 -6.28 -12.74
N ASP A 637 31.49 -6.34 -13.96
CA ASP A 637 31.96 -5.17 -14.71
C ASP A 637 30.75 -4.50 -15.40
N ALA A 638 30.27 -3.41 -14.81
CA ALA A 638 29.15 -2.64 -15.30
C ALA A 638 29.62 -1.32 -15.97
N SER A 639 30.86 -1.28 -16.46
CA SER A 639 31.44 -0.11 -17.15
C SER A 639 31.22 -0.10 -18.67
N ARG A 640 30.55 -1.13 -19.22
CA ARG A 640 30.43 -1.35 -20.67
C ARG A 640 29.05 -1.01 -21.26
N GLY A 641 28.12 -0.52 -20.44
CA GLY A 641 26.76 -0.14 -20.87
C GLY A 641 26.56 1.38 -20.95
N ASP A 642 25.70 1.84 -21.85
CA ASP A 642 25.26 3.24 -21.88
C ASP A 642 24.43 3.52 -20.61
N PRO A 643 24.76 4.53 -19.79
CA PRO A 643 24.03 4.79 -18.56
C PRO A 643 22.56 5.16 -18.84
N PRO A 644 21.60 4.71 -17.99
CA PRO A 644 21.79 4.00 -16.72
C PRO A 644 22.11 2.51 -16.87
N VAL A 645 22.92 1.97 -15.95
CA VAL A 645 23.33 0.56 -15.94
C VAL A 645 22.45 -0.27 -14.98
N PHE A 646 22.08 -1.49 -15.38
CA PHE A 646 21.18 -2.38 -14.66
C PHE A 646 21.82 -3.71 -14.29
N LEU A 647 21.76 -4.08 -13.00
CA LEU A 647 22.27 -5.34 -12.51
C LEU A 647 21.15 -6.35 -12.26
N ASN A 648 21.20 -7.47 -12.97
CA ASN A 648 20.28 -8.59 -12.75
C ASN A 648 21.08 -9.85 -12.42
N VAL A 649 20.55 -10.68 -11.52
CA VAL A 649 21.10 -12.00 -11.22
C VAL A 649 19.95 -13.01 -11.31
N ILE A 650 20.03 -13.88 -12.32
CA ILE A 650 18.99 -14.86 -12.66
C ILE A 650 19.48 -16.23 -12.22
N SER A 651 18.70 -16.90 -11.38
CA SER A 651 18.97 -18.26 -10.89
C SER A 651 18.35 -19.34 -11.78
N ASN A 652 17.27 -19.01 -12.49
CA ASN A 652 16.41 -19.98 -13.18
C ASN A 652 15.91 -21.11 -12.25
N ASN A 653 15.95 -20.93 -10.93
CA ASN A 653 15.39 -21.83 -9.94
C ASN A 653 14.36 -21.03 -9.15
N LEU A 654 13.10 -21.44 -9.19
CA LEU A 654 12.00 -20.69 -8.58
C LEU A 654 11.44 -21.37 -7.33
N SER A 655 12.15 -22.35 -6.77
CA SER A 655 11.60 -23.13 -5.66
C SER A 655 11.28 -22.34 -4.41
N CYS A 656 11.81 -21.12 -4.26
CA CYS A 656 11.67 -20.34 -3.03
C CYS A 656 11.49 -18.82 -3.28
N VAL A 657 10.89 -18.41 -4.41
CA VAL A 657 10.71 -16.98 -4.76
C VAL A 657 10.01 -16.16 -3.66
N ALA A 658 9.17 -16.80 -2.84
CA ALA A 658 8.46 -16.15 -1.74
C ALA A 658 9.15 -16.30 -0.36
N GLU A 659 10.31 -16.94 -0.29
CA GLU A 659 11.04 -17.13 0.96
C GLU A 659 11.99 -15.96 1.25
N GLU A 660 12.13 -15.61 2.52
CA GLU A 660 13.15 -14.68 3.00
C GLU A 660 14.46 -15.41 3.31
N VAL A 661 15.56 -14.67 3.37
CA VAL A 661 16.86 -15.25 3.72
C VAL A 661 16.94 -15.45 5.23
N ASP A 662 16.80 -16.70 5.67
CA ASP A 662 16.91 -17.12 7.08
C ASP A 662 18.21 -17.91 7.38
N GLY A 663 19.02 -18.15 6.34
CA GLY A 663 20.26 -18.92 6.41
C GLY A 663 20.08 -20.44 6.35
N SER A 664 18.87 -20.96 6.12
CA SER A 664 18.62 -22.38 5.88
C SER A 664 19.10 -22.84 4.49
N LYS A 665 19.18 -21.90 3.53
CA LYS A 665 19.60 -22.13 2.14
C LYS A 665 20.72 -21.17 1.75
N PRO A 666 21.53 -21.49 0.72
CA PRO A 666 22.45 -20.54 0.13
C PRO A 666 21.70 -19.33 -0.43
N ALA A 667 22.28 -18.15 -0.28
CA ALA A 667 21.69 -16.88 -0.66
C ALA A 667 22.75 -15.94 -1.25
N TYR A 668 22.31 -14.87 -1.91
CA TYR A 668 23.20 -13.90 -2.53
C TYR A 668 22.67 -12.46 -2.43
N GLN A 669 23.58 -11.48 -2.52
CA GLN A 669 23.29 -10.05 -2.41
C GLN A 669 24.29 -9.23 -3.23
N LEU A 670 23.86 -8.10 -3.79
CA LEU A 670 24.70 -7.19 -4.58
C LEU A 670 25.20 -6.00 -3.76
N PHE A 671 26.44 -5.58 -4.04
CA PHE A 671 27.15 -4.49 -3.40
C PHE A 671 27.83 -3.58 -4.42
N ASP A 672 27.97 -2.29 -4.08
CA ASP A 672 28.80 -1.36 -4.86
C ASP A 672 30.30 -1.48 -4.51
N ALA A 673 31.16 -0.79 -5.25
CA ALA A 673 32.60 -0.74 -5.01
C ALA A 673 33.03 -0.16 -3.65
N ARG A 674 32.10 0.37 -2.84
CA ARG A 674 32.33 0.83 -1.47
C ARG A 674 31.86 -0.18 -0.43
N GLY A 675 31.38 -1.34 -0.85
CA GLY A 675 30.87 -2.39 0.04
C GLY A 675 29.47 -2.11 0.60
N ARG A 676 28.73 -1.17 0.00
CA ARG A 676 27.35 -0.89 0.42
C ARG A 676 26.39 -1.78 -0.34
N ALA A 677 25.46 -2.41 0.36
CA ALA A 677 24.43 -3.22 -0.27
C ALA A 677 23.53 -2.34 -1.16
N ILE A 678 23.25 -2.82 -2.37
CA ILE A 678 22.39 -2.18 -3.37
C ILE A 678 21.16 -3.04 -3.70
N SER A 679 20.97 -4.15 -2.99
CA SER A 679 19.83 -5.04 -3.10
C SER A 679 19.49 -5.65 -1.75
N ASN A 680 18.27 -6.17 -1.60
CA ASN A 680 18.00 -7.15 -0.56
C ASN A 680 18.70 -8.47 -0.89
N ALA A 681 19.01 -9.28 0.12
CA ALA A 681 19.50 -10.63 -0.12
C ALA A 681 18.37 -11.52 -0.64
N LYS A 682 18.70 -12.46 -1.53
CA LYS A 682 17.77 -13.45 -2.07
C LYS A 682 18.32 -14.85 -1.89
N PRO A 683 17.49 -15.84 -1.53
CA PRO A 683 17.92 -17.23 -1.65
C PRO A 683 18.31 -17.55 -3.10
N THR A 684 19.21 -18.50 -3.29
CA THR A 684 19.71 -18.93 -4.62
C THR A 684 18.65 -19.58 -5.52
N CYS A 685 17.45 -19.83 -4.99
CA CYS A 685 16.26 -20.28 -5.72
C CYS A 685 15.22 -19.16 -5.92
N ALA A 686 15.70 -17.93 -6.04
CA ALA A 686 14.96 -16.75 -6.44
C ALA A 686 15.86 -15.85 -7.30
N ASP A 687 15.25 -15.04 -8.16
CA ASP A 687 15.97 -14.04 -8.97
C ASP A 687 16.06 -12.69 -8.24
N LEU A 688 17.05 -11.88 -8.63
CA LEU A 688 17.34 -10.58 -8.04
C LEU A 688 17.52 -9.54 -9.14
N PHE A 689 16.85 -8.39 -8.96
CA PHE A 689 16.88 -7.27 -9.88
C PHE A 689 17.18 -5.98 -9.10
N THR A 690 18.06 -5.11 -9.60
CA THR A 690 18.35 -3.80 -8.99
C THR A 690 17.60 -2.66 -9.68
N GLY A 691 17.59 -1.48 -9.03
CA GLY A 691 17.27 -0.20 -9.69
C GLY A 691 18.41 0.30 -10.57
N ASP A 692 18.36 1.59 -10.97
CA ASP A 692 19.46 2.25 -11.70
C ASP A 692 20.72 2.22 -10.85
N VAL A 693 21.82 1.74 -11.42
CA VAL A 693 23.13 1.90 -10.83
C VAL A 693 24.03 2.71 -11.77
N LYS A 694 25.06 3.34 -11.21
CA LYS A 694 26.04 4.07 -12.02
C LYS A 694 26.92 3.08 -12.76
N GLU A 695 27.55 3.50 -13.85
CA GLU A 695 28.67 2.73 -14.40
C GLU A 695 29.74 2.48 -13.32
N GLY A 696 30.36 1.30 -13.37
CA GLY A 696 31.43 0.93 -12.45
C GLY A 696 31.43 -0.53 -12.05
N ASP A 697 32.23 -0.85 -11.05
CA ASP A 697 32.36 -2.20 -10.52
C ASP A 697 31.33 -2.48 -9.43
N TYR A 698 30.72 -3.65 -9.52
CA TYR A 698 29.78 -4.19 -8.54
C TYR A 698 30.20 -5.57 -8.10
N TYR A 699 29.66 -6.00 -6.97
CA TYR A 699 30.10 -7.21 -6.30
C TYR A 699 28.90 -8.06 -5.89
N LEU A 700 28.81 -9.27 -6.44
CA LEU A 700 27.87 -10.29 -6.03
C LEU A 700 28.50 -11.13 -4.92
N VAL A 701 27.88 -11.12 -3.76
CA VAL A 701 28.27 -12.00 -2.65
C VAL A 701 27.32 -13.17 -2.61
N ILE A 702 27.86 -14.39 -2.66
CA ILE A 702 27.11 -15.64 -2.48
C ILE A 702 27.55 -16.24 -1.14
N LYS A 703 26.60 -16.57 -0.29
CA LYS A 703 26.81 -17.20 1.02
C LYS A 703 26.10 -18.54 1.08
N GLY A 704 26.79 -19.59 1.55
CA GLY A 704 26.21 -20.90 1.78
C GLY A 704 25.28 -20.92 3.00
N ALA A 705 24.47 -21.98 3.11
CA ALA A 705 23.59 -22.18 4.26
C ALA A 705 24.37 -22.24 5.60
N ASN A 706 23.70 -22.00 6.73
CA ASN A 706 24.32 -22.00 8.05
C ASN A 706 24.83 -23.38 8.50
N GLY A 707 24.41 -24.46 7.84
CA GLY A 707 24.84 -25.84 8.06
C GLY A 707 24.48 -26.73 6.86
N GLY A 708 25.00 -27.97 6.85
CA GLY A 708 24.78 -28.95 5.78
C GLY A 708 25.97 -29.08 4.81
N ASP A 709 25.76 -29.83 3.74
CA ASP A 709 26.76 -30.05 2.69
C ASP A 709 26.91 -28.83 1.77
N ALA A 710 28.00 -28.80 1.01
CA ALA A 710 28.21 -27.77 -0.01
C ALA A 710 27.12 -27.82 -1.08
N ALA A 711 26.62 -26.65 -1.47
CA ALA A 711 25.60 -26.50 -2.50
C ALA A 711 26.21 -26.09 -3.84
N GLU A 712 25.64 -26.61 -4.93
CA GLU A 712 25.90 -26.14 -6.29
C GLU A 712 24.85 -25.09 -6.66
N VAL A 713 25.33 -23.91 -7.07
CA VAL A 713 24.49 -22.74 -7.40
C VAL A 713 24.84 -22.29 -8.81
N SER A 714 23.84 -22.21 -9.67
CA SER A 714 23.98 -21.66 -11.03
C SER A 714 23.30 -20.31 -11.13
N LEU A 715 24.01 -19.28 -11.58
CA LEU A 715 23.47 -17.93 -11.75
C LEU A 715 23.91 -17.34 -13.09
N GLU A 716 23.19 -16.35 -13.58
CA GLU A 716 23.55 -15.53 -14.73
C GLU A 716 23.46 -14.06 -14.31
N ALA A 717 24.56 -13.31 -14.43
CA ALA A 717 24.62 -11.91 -14.05
C ALA A 717 24.62 -11.01 -15.29
N TRP A 718 23.75 -10.00 -15.32
CA TRP A 718 23.64 -9.03 -16.39
C TRP A 718 23.98 -7.62 -15.89
N ALA A 719 24.71 -6.87 -16.69
CA ALA A 719 24.97 -5.44 -16.61
C ALA A 719 24.59 -4.85 -17.98
N ASN A 720 23.43 -4.21 -18.09
CA ASN A 720 22.91 -3.61 -19.33
C ASN A 720 22.74 -2.11 -19.21
#